data_AF-A0A8E2FEG3-F1
#
_entry.id   AF-A0A8E2FEG3-F1
#
_cell.length_a   1.000
_cell.length_b   1.000
_cell.length_c   1.000
_cell.angle_alpha   90.00
_cell.angle_beta   90.00
_cell.angle_gamma   90.00
#
_symmetry.space_group_name_H-M   'P 1'
#
loop_
_entity.id
_entity.type
_entity.pdbx_description
1 polymer ?
#
loop_
_entity_poly.entity_id
_entity_poly.type
_entity_poly.pdbx_seq_one_letter_code
_entity_poly.pdbx_strand_id
1 'polypeptide(L)'
;MPKALRPKTLQPPAARSAQRRRRSPCKLCNNLDPRGHTTTAYDAESSSQANASLTLVIDGLKLQSSGELGCRFCFLVSQALDAFLKDWRTSRGRITINLVEGKPVKVSIEGLKCNGVSLEIYAPHGTRAPWITLGSTHDIPSNSGSDECFTFARKCIQDCLTNPKHGACRASAKLASPKRLLDVGRVDKPIRICEPRGRDIRYASLSHCWGTGPLLTTSSENLKSRKICIDWLSLPALFQDAIIITRQLGMRYLWIDAMCIIQDSKEDWECESAKMGSIYEHSYITIAAATSENSGSHCLTERCKVIKLQYLNTKGKASTLNVRKVLDHHPDPSEDAPARPKGPLTNRAWALQEHVLCSRVLHYTSTELIFECRTAYRCECMPSPKRFATTPALIPKMLSSGKKHGAWAAWHRVIAQYTKRRLTIPSDKLPAISGIASKIQDATKSAYFAGLWRDNLAEGLLWASSPLCEPPHQANRLTDWRAPSFSWASVDTEIQYYESDVAEGVEARSNIKILDAQCTLAGLNPLGEITDGFIKLRGPVLEGILITPELHEFAYQLLIKGASTLSVSPDSLLVEDDVNLESGEPLRTVRRANPDETFKHFKCTVLCLNIASYSHLWISGIVLGLSQRIPGAYERLGVFSSGSEFFRGAVEREIKLV
;
A
#
# COMPACT_ATOMS: atom_id res chain seq x y z
N MET A 1 1.78 34.66 -30.45
CA MET A 1 0.31 34.81 -30.52
C MET A 1 -0.22 33.68 -31.39
N PRO A 2 -1.24 32.94 -30.91
CA PRO A 2 -2.64 33.30 -31.10
C PRO A 2 -3.35 33.64 -29.78
N LYS A 3 -4.46 34.37 -29.86
CA LYS A 3 -5.22 34.94 -28.73
C LYS A 3 -5.84 33.84 -27.86
N ALA A 4 -5.31 33.67 -26.66
CA ALA A 4 -5.90 32.86 -25.60
C ALA A 4 -7.25 33.44 -25.17
N LEU A 5 -8.29 32.60 -25.19
CA LEU A 5 -9.58 32.86 -24.57
C LEU A 5 -9.36 33.07 -23.06
N ARG A 6 -9.52 34.32 -22.60
CA ARG A 6 -9.56 34.65 -21.17
C ARG A 6 -10.74 33.90 -20.52
N PRO A 7 -10.58 33.31 -19.32
CA PRO A 7 -11.72 32.79 -18.58
C PRO A 7 -12.67 33.94 -18.25
N LYS A 8 -13.97 33.78 -18.53
CA LYS A 8 -15.00 34.73 -18.09
C LYS A 8 -15.00 34.78 -16.56
N THR A 9 -14.65 35.93 -16.00
CA THR A 9 -14.84 36.25 -14.58
C THR A 9 -16.34 36.31 -14.31
N LEU A 10 -16.92 35.25 -13.75
CA LEU A 10 -18.30 35.27 -13.23
C LEU A 10 -18.34 36.20 -12.01
N GLN A 11 -19.01 37.34 -12.15
CA GLN A 11 -19.21 38.27 -11.03
C GLN A 11 -20.12 37.64 -9.96
N PRO A 12 -19.87 37.90 -8.66
CA PRO A 12 -20.77 37.48 -7.60
C PRO A 12 -22.16 38.10 -7.79
N PRO A 13 -23.25 37.39 -7.43
CA PRO A 13 -24.60 37.93 -7.58
C PRO A 13 -24.75 39.24 -6.79
N ALA A 14 -25.26 40.28 -7.46
CA ALA A 14 -25.45 41.61 -6.89
C ALA A 14 -26.29 41.56 -5.61
N ALA A 15 -25.85 42.27 -4.58
CA ALA A 15 -26.56 42.41 -3.31
C ALA A 15 -27.87 43.18 -3.51
N ARG A 16 -28.95 42.49 -3.89
CA ARG A 16 -30.30 43.08 -3.82
C ARG A 16 -30.70 43.25 -2.36
N SER A 17 -31.19 44.44 -2.04
CA SER A 17 -31.60 44.94 -0.73
C SER A 17 -32.43 43.89 0.04
N ALA A 18 -31.92 43.45 1.19
CA ALA A 18 -32.60 42.49 2.03
C ALA A 18 -32.99 43.14 3.36
N GLN A 19 -34.30 43.40 3.50
CA GLN A 19 -34.94 43.56 4.80
C GLN A 19 -34.53 42.41 5.74
N ARG A 20 -34.33 42.76 7.02
CA ARG A 20 -33.95 41.89 8.14
C ARG A 20 -34.98 40.76 8.36
N ARG A 21 -34.93 39.68 7.59
CA ARG A 21 -35.41 38.36 8.05
C ARG A 21 -34.20 37.59 8.55
N ARG A 22 -34.24 37.04 9.78
CA ARG A 22 -33.25 36.07 10.29
C ARG A 22 -33.16 34.95 9.25
N ARG A 23 -32.15 34.96 8.39
CA ARG A 23 -32.01 34.00 7.30
C ARG A 23 -31.72 32.65 7.90
N SER A 24 -32.64 31.71 7.73
CA SER A 24 -32.40 30.29 8.01
C SER A 24 -31.16 29.82 7.27
N PRO A 25 -30.39 28.87 7.84
CA PRO A 25 -29.24 28.31 7.16
C PRO A 25 -29.66 27.67 5.83
N CYS A 26 -28.74 27.68 4.85
CA CYS A 26 -28.98 26.99 3.60
C CYS A 26 -29.26 25.51 3.87
N LYS A 27 -30.40 25.00 3.40
CA LYS A 27 -30.81 23.60 3.61
C LYS A 27 -29.87 22.56 2.98
N LEU A 28 -28.97 22.97 2.07
CA LEU A 28 -28.03 22.08 1.39
C LEU A 28 -26.65 22.07 2.04
N CYS A 29 -26.03 23.23 2.23
CA CYS A 29 -24.64 23.32 2.74
C CYS A 29 -24.55 23.73 4.21
N ASN A 30 -25.67 23.97 4.88
CA ASN A 30 -25.75 24.54 6.24
C ASN A 30 -24.88 25.79 6.44
N ASN A 31 -24.72 26.63 5.41
CA ASN A 31 -23.81 27.78 5.40
C ASN A 31 -22.33 27.44 5.69
N LEU A 32 -21.90 26.20 5.44
CA LEU A 32 -20.59 25.65 5.81
C LEU A 32 -20.27 25.84 7.30
N ASP A 33 -21.32 25.83 8.14
CA ASP A 33 -21.21 25.82 9.59
C ASP A 33 -21.58 24.39 10.06
N PRO A 34 -20.69 23.68 10.77
CA PRO A 34 -21.05 22.37 11.29
C PRO A 34 -22.14 22.44 12.36
N ARG A 35 -22.40 23.60 12.99
CA ARG A 35 -23.31 23.69 14.14
C ARG A 35 -24.77 23.81 13.73
N GLY A 36 -25.66 23.37 14.61
CA GLY A 36 -27.11 23.55 14.46
C GLY A 36 -27.76 22.72 13.35
N HIS A 37 -27.03 21.79 12.73
CA HIS A 37 -27.59 20.78 11.84
C HIS A 37 -28.07 19.57 12.65
N THR A 38 -29.12 18.88 12.20
CA THR A 38 -29.69 17.73 12.92
C THR A 38 -28.73 16.54 13.05
N THR A 39 -27.77 16.43 12.13
CA THR A 39 -26.75 15.37 12.10
C THR A 39 -25.37 15.86 12.55
N THR A 40 -25.30 16.98 13.27
CA THR A 40 -24.04 17.48 13.83
C THR A 40 -23.59 16.55 14.94
N ALA A 41 -22.33 16.12 14.91
CA ALA A 41 -21.68 15.48 16.04
C ALA A 41 -20.87 16.51 16.83
N TYR A 42 -20.83 16.38 18.16
CA TYR A 42 -20.02 17.22 19.04
C TYR A 42 -19.06 16.31 19.80
N ASP A 43 -17.76 16.55 19.63
CA ASP A 43 -16.73 15.72 20.24
C ASP A 43 -16.53 16.15 21.71
N ALA A 44 -16.82 15.26 22.66
CA ALA A 44 -16.84 15.59 24.10
C ALA A 44 -15.47 15.39 24.80
N GLU A 45 -14.47 14.84 24.11
CA GLU A 45 -13.22 14.39 24.73
C GLU A 45 -12.04 15.33 24.47
N SER A 46 -12.01 16.46 25.18
CA SER A 46 -10.83 17.05 25.83
C SER A 46 -11.11 18.51 26.22
N SER A 47 -10.61 18.90 27.38
CA SER A 47 -10.90 20.15 28.08
C SER A 47 -10.85 21.40 27.18
N SER A 48 -11.96 22.16 27.23
CA SER A 48 -12.30 23.45 26.60
C SER A 48 -12.91 23.39 25.19
N GLN A 49 -14.26 23.34 25.16
CA GLN A 49 -15.20 23.40 24.02
C GLN A 49 -15.24 22.17 23.10
N ALA A 50 -16.40 21.48 23.09
CA ALA A 50 -16.69 20.42 22.16
C ALA A 50 -16.76 20.96 20.73
N ASN A 51 -15.87 20.51 19.85
CA ASN A 51 -15.85 20.93 18.45
C ASN A 51 -17.00 20.26 17.68
N ALA A 52 -17.76 21.04 16.93
CA ALA A 52 -18.79 20.52 16.05
C ALA A 52 -18.20 19.92 14.76
N SER A 53 -18.70 18.75 14.35
CA SER A 53 -18.40 18.12 13.07
C SER A 53 -19.67 17.75 12.31
N LEU A 54 -19.64 17.90 10.99
CA LEU A 54 -20.78 17.65 10.11
C LEU A 54 -20.29 17.17 8.74
N THR A 55 -20.81 16.04 8.29
CA THR A 55 -20.62 15.53 6.92
C THR A 55 -21.92 15.70 6.14
N LEU A 56 -21.84 16.37 5.00
CA LEU A 56 -22.96 16.60 4.08
C LEU A 56 -22.69 15.87 2.77
N VAL A 57 -23.64 15.09 2.28
CA VAL A 57 -23.59 14.46 0.95
C VAL A 57 -24.60 15.17 0.05
N ILE A 58 -24.10 15.85 -0.97
CA ILE A 58 -24.87 16.76 -1.82
C ILE A 58 -24.75 16.31 -3.28
N ASP A 59 -25.87 16.34 -4.00
CA ASP A 59 -25.90 16.15 -5.44
C ASP A 59 -25.31 17.37 -6.18
N GLY A 60 -24.45 17.14 -7.18
CA GLY A 60 -23.77 18.21 -7.91
C GLY A 60 -24.69 19.23 -8.57
N LEU A 61 -25.83 18.80 -9.12
CA LEU A 61 -26.81 19.70 -9.76
C LEU A 61 -27.54 20.55 -8.71
N LYS A 62 -27.84 19.97 -7.53
CA LYS A 62 -28.42 20.72 -6.39
C LYS A 62 -27.44 21.76 -5.86
N LEU A 63 -26.14 21.45 -5.78
CA LEU A 63 -25.12 22.41 -5.36
C LEU A 63 -25.04 23.59 -6.33
N GLN A 64 -24.99 23.31 -7.64
CA GLN A 64 -24.96 24.33 -8.68
C GLN A 64 -26.18 25.26 -8.62
N SER A 65 -27.39 24.69 -8.68
CA SER A 65 -28.63 25.46 -8.66
C SER A 65 -28.76 26.32 -7.40
N SER A 66 -28.34 25.80 -6.24
CA SER A 66 -28.35 26.56 -4.99
C SER A 66 -27.40 27.76 -5.00
N GLY A 67 -26.23 27.61 -5.62
CA GLY A 67 -25.28 28.71 -5.82
C GLY A 67 -25.86 29.82 -6.71
N GLU A 68 -26.48 29.44 -7.82
CA GLU A 68 -27.13 30.35 -8.77
C GLU A 68 -28.36 31.06 -8.17
N LEU A 69 -29.12 30.36 -7.30
CA LEU A 69 -30.25 30.90 -6.54
C LEU A 69 -29.82 31.79 -5.35
N GLY A 70 -28.52 32.09 -5.21
CA GLY A 70 -28.02 33.11 -4.29
C GLY A 70 -27.40 32.59 -2.99
N CYS A 71 -27.18 31.28 -2.84
CA CYS A 71 -26.37 30.77 -1.73
C CYS A 71 -24.88 30.99 -2.00
N ARG A 72 -24.29 32.02 -1.38
CA ARG A 72 -22.86 32.34 -1.49
C ARG A 72 -21.91 31.20 -1.11
N PHE A 73 -22.33 30.31 -0.21
CA PHE A 73 -21.51 29.19 0.24
C PHE A 73 -21.50 28.05 -0.78
N CYS A 74 -22.67 27.67 -1.30
CA CYS A 74 -22.76 26.75 -2.44
C CYS A 74 -21.98 27.30 -3.64
N PHE A 75 -22.11 28.61 -3.93
CA PHE A 75 -21.38 29.27 -5.00
C PHE A 75 -19.84 29.22 -4.79
N LEU A 76 -19.37 29.39 -3.55
CA LEU A 76 -17.95 29.25 -3.22
C LEU A 76 -17.44 27.83 -3.47
N VAL A 77 -18.19 26.81 -3.03
CA VAL A 77 -17.82 25.40 -3.27
C VAL A 77 -17.80 25.11 -4.77
N SER A 78 -18.80 25.58 -5.52
CA SER A 78 -18.84 25.43 -6.98
C SER A 78 -17.63 26.08 -7.67
N GLN A 79 -17.23 27.29 -7.26
CA GLN A 79 -16.02 27.94 -7.78
C GLN A 79 -14.74 27.15 -7.45
N ALA A 80 -14.65 26.59 -6.24
CA ALA A 80 -13.52 25.75 -5.86
C ALA A 80 -13.44 24.51 -6.76
N LEU A 81 -14.57 23.84 -7.01
CA LEU A 81 -14.64 22.67 -7.88
C LEU A 81 -14.32 23.01 -9.34
N ASP A 82 -14.85 24.12 -9.87
CA ASP A 82 -14.56 24.59 -11.24
C ASP A 82 -13.07 24.80 -11.49
N ALA A 83 -12.34 25.19 -10.45
CA ALA A 83 -10.94 25.54 -10.56
C ALA A 83 -10.01 24.31 -10.67
N PHE A 84 -10.45 23.14 -10.19
CA PHE A 84 -9.62 21.92 -10.15
C PHE A 84 -10.21 20.73 -10.92
N LEU A 85 -11.50 20.73 -11.23
CA LEU A 85 -12.20 19.62 -11.87
C LEU A 85 -12.94 20.09 -13.13
N LYS A 86 -12.45 19.67 -14.29
CA LYS A 86 -13.18 19.79 -15.55
C LYS A 86 -14.28 18.73 -15.51
N ASP A 87 -15.53 19.11 -15.71
CA ASP A 87 -16.72 18.22 -15.82
C ASP A 87 -17.43 17.78 -14.53
N TRP A 88 -17.09 18.31 -13.35
CA TRP A 88 -17.85 17.95 -12.13
C TRP A 88 -19.34 18.34 -12.19
N ARG A 89 -19.68 19.39 -12.98
CA ARG A 89 -21.04 19.90 -13.14
C ARG A 89 -21.96 19.03 -14.00
N THR A 90 -21.40 18.32 -14.97
CA THR A 90 -22.14 17.37 -15.83
C THR A 90 -22.15 15.98 -15.22
N SER A 91 -21.32 15.77 -14.20
CA SER A 91 -21.21 14.53 -13.45
C SER A 91 -22.38 14.36 -12.47
N ARG A 92 -22.99 13.17 -12.41
CA ARG A 92 -23.93 12.78 -11.32
C ARG A 92 -23.18 12.34 -10.06
N GLY A 93 -21.96 12.85 -9.84
CA GLY A 93 -21.12 12.49 -8.70
C GLY A 93 -21.72 12.98 -7.38
N ARG A 94 -21.53 12.20 -6.31
CA ARG A 94 -21.88 12.62 -4.95
C ARG A 94 -20.77 13.51 -4.40
N ILE A 95 -21.11 14.72 -3.97
CA ILE A 95 -20.18 15.67 -3.36
C ILE A 95 -20.30 15.55 -1.85
N THR A 96 -19.24 15.09 -1.21
CA THR A 96 -19.14 15.02 0.25
C THR A 96 -18.43 16.26 0.76
N ILE A 97 -19.06 17.01 1.65
CA ILE A 97 -18.48 18.17 2.36
C ILE A 97 -18.32 17.79 3.82
N ASN A 98 -17.07 17.73 4.28
CA ASN A 98 -16.72 17.50 5.68
C ASN A 98 -16.37 18.83 6.34
N LEU A 99 -17.10 19.15 7.39
CA LEU A 99 -16.96 20.37 8.18
C LEU A 99 -16.54 20.00 9.59
N VAL A 100 -15.43 20.56 10.06
CA VAL A 100 -14.99 20.46 11.46
C VAL A 100 -14.67 21.86 11.94
N GLU A 101 -15.22 22.25 13.09
CA GLU A 101 -15.03 23.57 13.65
C GLU A 101 -13.55 23.91 13.80
N GLY A 102 -13.14 25.07 13.27
CA GLY A 102 -11.75 25.54 13.30
C GLY A 102 -10.82 24.83 12.32
N LYS A 103 -11.32 23.99 11.40
CA LYS A 103 -10.55 23.32 10.35
C LYS A 103 -10.91 23.82 8.94
N PRO A 104 -10.08 23.55 7.92
CA PRO A 104 -10.45 23.75 6.53
C PRO A 104 -11.74 22.99 6.16
N VAL A 105 -12.54 23.55 5.26
CA VAL A 105 -13.67 22.83 4.66
C VAL A 105 -13.09 21.84 3.65
N LYS A 106 -13.31 20.53 3.89
CA LYS A 106 -12.86 19.46 2.99
C LYS A 106 -14.00 19.05 2.08
N VAL A 107 -13.78 19.15 0.77
CA VAL A 107 -14.75 18.78 -0.27
C VAL A 107 -14.18 17.60 -1.05
N SER A 108 -14.95 16.53 -1.22
CA SER A 108 -14.56 15.35 -2.00
C SER A 108 -15.70 14.95 -2.93
N ILE A 109 -15.37 14.34 -4.07
CA ILE A 109 -16.36 13.82 -5.03
C ILE A 109 -16.16 12.32 -5.19
N GLU A 110 -17.26 11.57 -5.05
CA GLU A 110 -17.32 10.12 -5.22
C GLU A 110 -18.13 9.76 -6.48
N GLY A 111 -17.63 8.79 -7.25
CA GLY A 111 -18.44 8.06 -8.23
C GLY A 111 -18.05 8.12 -9.71
N LEU A 112 -16.89 8.68 -10.12
CA LEU A 112 -16.49 8.77 -11.55
C LEU A 112 -14.95 8.85 -11.71
N LYS A 113 -14.44 8.97 -12.96
CA LYS A 113 -13.02 9.14 -13.39
C LYS A 113 -12.14 10.13 -12.58
N CYS A 114 -12.71 10.85 -11.62
CA CYS A 114 -12.05 11.75 -10.66
C CYS A 114 -12.00 11.18 -9.23
N ASN A 115 -12.11 9.86 -9.05
CA ASN A 115 -12.06 9.22 -7.74
C ASN A 115 -10.79 9.63 -6.96
N GLY A 116 -10.98 10.13 -5.73
CA GLY A 116 -9.90 10.40 -4.79
C GLY A 116 -9.30 11.81 -4.83
N VAL A 117 -9.92 12.77 -5.53
CA VAL A 117 -9.55 14.19 -5.43
C VAL A 117 -10.34 14.86 -4.29
N SER A 118 -9.63 15.43 -3.33
CA SER A 118 -10.21 16.27 -2.28
C SER A 118 -9.69 17.70 -2.40
N LEU A 119 -10.53 18.68 -2.10
CA LEU A 119 -10.17 20.09 -2.02
C LEU A 119 -10.29 20.57 -0.59
N GLU A 120 -9.39 21.46 -0.19
CA GLU A 120 -9.51 22.20 1.07
C GLU A 120 -9.73 23.68 0.78
N ILE A 121 -10.76 24.25 1.42
CA ILE A 121 -11.04 25.69 1.42
C ILE A 121 -10.74 26.21 2.83
N TYR A 122 -9.88 27.22 2.94
CA TYR A 122 -9.42 27.74 4.23
C TYR A 122 -9.12 29.24 4.20
N ALA A 123 -9.13 29.85 5.38
CA ALA A 123 -8.66 31.22 5.54
C ALA A 123 -7.12 31.27 5.52
N PRO A 124 -6.49 32.23 4.83
CA PRO A 124 -5.04 32.42 4.88
C PRO A 124 -4.55 32.59 6.31
N HIS A 125 -3.37 32.04 6.61
CA HIS A 125 -2.78 32.14 7.94
C HIS A 125 -2.60 33.61 8.36
N GLY A 126 -2.90 33.94 9.62
CA GLY A 126 -2.82 35.31 10.15
C GLY A 126 -3.96 36.25 9.73
N THR A 127 -4.96 35.78 8.96
CA THR A 127 -6.13 36.58 8.60
C THR A 127 -7.36 36.17 9.42
N ARG A 128 -8.28 37.12 9.65
CA ARG A 128 -9.56 36.81 10.31
C ARG A 128 -10.47 36.05 9.36
N ALA A 129 -10.88 34.85 9.75
CA ALA A 129 -11.80 34.03 8.98
C ALA A 129 -13.13 34.77 8.71
N PRO A 130 -13.69 34.66 7.48
CA PRO A 130 -14.93 35.34 7.11
C PRO A 130 -16.18 34.81 7.84
N TRP A 131 -16.13 33.60 8.39
CA TRP A 131 -17.13 33.07 9.34
C TRP A 131 -16.44 32.25 10.43
N ILE A 132 -17.11 32.09 11.56
CA ILE A 132 -16.50 31.71 12.85
C ILE A 132 -15.95 30.27 12.88
N THR A 133 -16.55 29.35 12.13
CA THR A 133 -16.17 27.93 12.14
C THR A 133 -15.11 27.57 11.11
N LEU A 134 -14.75 28.49 10.19
CA LEU A 134 -13.72 28.24 9.19
C LEU A 134 -12.32 28.34 9.79
N GLY A 135 -11.54 27.26 9.65
CA GLY A 135 -10.15 27.23 10.05
C GLY A 135 -9.17 27.85 9.05
N SER A 136 -7.93 28.01 9.52
CA SER A 136 -6.74 28.21 8.71
C SER A 136 -5.88 26.94 8.72
N THR A 137 -4.95 26.82 7.77
CA THR A 137 -3.98 25.71 7.71
C THR A 137 -2.64 26.20 7.18
N HIS A 138 -1.62 25.35 7.24
CA HIS A 138 -0.27 25.67 6.77
C HIS A 138 -0.25 25.76 5.25
N ASP A 139 0.47 26.77 4.72
CA ASP A 139 0.73 26.88 3.30
C ASP A 139 1.73 25.79 2.86
N ILE A 140 1.47 25.21 1.69
CA ILE A 140 2.35 24.20 1.09
C ILE A 140 3.09 24.86 -0.08
N PRO A 141 4.42 24.72 -0.17
CA PRO A 141 5.19 25.25 -1.29
C PRO A 141 4.71 24.70 -2.64
N SER A 142 4.64 25.58 -3.64
CA SER A 142 4.21 25.21 -4.99
C SER A 142 5.28 24.46 -5.79
N ASN A 143 6.53 24.43 -5.33
CA ASN A 143 7.61 23.69 -5.97
C ASN A 143 8.26 22.76 -4.93
N SER A 144 8.33 21.48 -5.25
CA SER A 144 8.88 20.44 -4.35
C SER A 144 10.40 20.52 -4.15
N GLY A 145 11.11 21.29 -4.97
CA GLY A 145 12.52 21.63 -4.85
C GLY A 145 12.79 23.02 -4.28
N SER A 146 11.81 23.67 -3.63
CA SER A 146 12.03 24.98 -3.02
C SER A 146 12.85 24.91 -1.71
N ASP A 147 13.40 26.04 -1.29
CA ASP A 147 14.16 26.13 -0.04
C ASP A 147 13.30 25.82 1.20
N GLU A 148 12.00 26.14 1.15
CA GLU A 148 11.03 25.78 2.18
C GLU A 148 10.87 24.26 2.29
N CYS A 149 10.74 23.55 1.17
CA CYS A 149 10.67 22.08 1.12
C CYS A 149 11.93 21.44 1.71
N PHE A 150 13.11 21.93 1.32
CA PHE A 150 14.38 21.40 1.87
C PHE A 150 14.55 21.76 3.36
N THR A 151 14.05 22.91 3.80
CA THR A 151 14.05 23.30 5.22
C THR A 151 13.12 22.40 6.03
N PHE A 152 11.94 22.08 5.51
CA PHE A 152 11.03 21.09 6.11
C PHE A 152 11.72 19.72 6.23
N ALA A 153 12.33 19.22 5.16
CA ALA A 153 13.02 17.92 5.15
C ALA A 153 14.16 17.88 6.18
N ARG A 154 15.05 18.89 6.19
CA ARG A 154 16.14 19.00 7.16
C ARG A 154 15.62 19.06 8.60
N LYS A 155 14.57 19.83 8.87
CA LYS A 155 13.96 19.93 10.21
C LYS A 155 13.41 18.58 10.69
N CYS A 156 12.74 17.82 9.82
CA CYS A 156 12.22 16.50 10.16
C CYS A 156 13.33 15.49 10.46
N ILE A 157 14.37 15.46 9.63
CA ILE A 157 15.53 14.59 9.82
C ILE A 157 16.26 14.96 11.11
N GLN A 158 16.55 16.24 11.34
CA GLN A 158 17.28 16.71 12.51
C GLN A 158 16.53 16.42 13.80
N ASP A 159 15.21 16.64 13.83
CA ASP A 159 14.38 16.25 14.97
C ASP A 159 14.47 14.75 15.23
N CYS A 160 14.38 13.92 14.18
CA CYS A 160 14.48 12.47 14.33
C CYS A 160 15.84 12.02 14.89
N LEU A 161 16.92 12.68 14.51
CA LEU A 161 18.27 12.35 14.99
C LEU A 161 18.52 12.85 16.41
N THR A 162 18.02 14.02 16.78
CA THR A 162 18.36 14.70 18.05
C THR A 162 17.34 14.46 19.17
N ASN A 163 16.10 14.08 18.84
CA ASN A 163 15.07 13.79 19.83
C ASN A 163 15.32 12.44 20.53
N PRO A 164 15.51 12.40 21.87
CA PRO A 164 15.74 11.16 22.60
C PRO A 164 14.56 10.18 22.54
N LYS A 165 13.34 10.65 22.23
CA LYS A 165 12.16 9.80 22.02
C LYS A 165 12.27 8.93 20.75
N HIS A 166 13.25 9.18 19.89
CA HIS A 166 13.46 8.48 18.62
C HIS A 166 14.54 7.37 18.73
N GLY A 167 14.60 6.68 19.88
CA GLY A 167 15.58 5.60 20.11
C GLY A 167 15.57 4.51 19.03
N ALA A 168 14.38 4.11 18.56
CA ALA A 168 14.20 3.12 17.49
C ALA A 168 14.78 3.56 16.13
N CYS A 169 14.92 4.87 15.90
CA CYS A 169 15.48 5.45 14.67
C CYS A 169 17.00 5.61 14.71
N ARG A 170 17.60 5.53 15.91
CA ARG A 170 19.05 5.66 16.15
C ARG A 170 19.77 4.31 16.22
N ALA A 171 19.03 3.24 16.46
CA ALA A 171 19.56 1.88 16.47
C ALA A 171 20.01 1.48 15.05
N SER A 172 21.27 1.79 14.74
CA SER A 172 21.98 1.28 13.57
C SER A 172 23.46 1.16 13.94
N ALA A 173 23.73 0.37 14.98
CA ALA A 173 25.08 0.10 15.45
C ALA A 173 25.67 -1.03 14.59
N LYS A 174 26.56 -0.65 13.67
CA LYS A 174 27.57 -1.47 13.01
C LYS A 174 27.04 -2.59 12.09
N LEU A 175 26.76 -2.31 10.81
CA LEU A 175 26.77 -3.31 9.74
C LEU A 175 26.94 -2.69 8.35
N ALA A 176 27.31 -3.55 7.39
CA ALA A 176 28.04 -3.21 6.17
C ALA A 176 27.35 -2.18 5.26
N SER A 177 28.12 -1.17 4.85
CA SER A 177 27.75 -0.26 3.76
C SER A 177 27.51 -1.06 2.47
N PRO A 178 26.62 -0.61 1.57
CA PRO A 178 26.48 -1.22 0.24
C PRO A 178 27.85 -1.35 -0.43
N LYS A 179 28.05 -2.40 -1.23
CA LYS A 179 29.32 -2.63 -1.94
C LYS A 179 29.70 -1.42 -2.78
N ARG A 180 28.70 -0.78 -3.42
CA ARG A 180 28.87 0.40 -4.28
C ARG A 180 27.88 1.49 -3.92
N LEU A 181 28.32 2.73 -4.06
CA LEU A 181 27.54 3.96 -3.89
C LEU A 181 27.89 4.95 -5.01
N LEU A 182 26.95 5.81 -5.38
CA LEU A 182 27.25 7.01 -6.16
C LEU A 182 27.85 8.06 -5.24
N ASP A 183 29.10 8.47 -5.53
CA ASP A 183 29.71 9.67 -4.99
C ASP A 183 29.18 10.86 -5.81
N VAL A 184 28.26 11.61 -5.24
CA VAL A 184 27.66 12.78 -5.89
C VAL A 184 28.43 14.06 -5.60
N GLY A 185 29.43 14.01 -4.71
CA GLY A 185 30.32 15.13 -4.40
C GLY A 185 29.61 16.46 -4.15
N ARG A 186 30.33 17.55 -4.42
CA ARG A 186 29.77 18.89 -4.61
C ARG A 186 29.50 19.13 -6.10
N VAL A 187 28.84 20.23 -6.44
CA VAL A 187 28.42 20.56 -7.82
C VAL A 187 29.62 20.59 -8.80
N ASP A 188 30.81 20.96 -8.34
CA ASP A 188 32.06 21.04 -9.12
C ASP A 188 32.82 19.71 -9.25
N LYS A 189 32.34 18.63 -8.61
CA LYS A 189 33.02 17.33 -8.60
C LYS A 189 32.30 16.33 -9.52
N PRO A 190 33.06 15.42 -10.16
CA PRO A 190 32.46 14.40 -11.02
C PRO A 190 31.59 13.46 -10.20
N ILE A 191 30.45 13.09 -10.77
CA ILE A 191 29.58 12.04 -10.24
C ILE A 191 30.18 10.70 -10.68
N ARG A 192 30.30 9.74 -9.77
CA ARG A 192 30.89 8.43 -10.09
C ARG A 192 30.43 7.33 -9.16
N ILE A 193 30.54 6.09 -9.60
CA ILE A 193 30.40 4.92 -8.74
C ILE A 193 31.70 4.76 -7.93
N CYS A 194 31.56 4.51 -6.63
CA CYS A 194 32.67 4.24 -5.75
C CYS A 194 32.35 3.07 -4.80
N GLU A 195 33.41 2.49 -4.23
CA GLU A 195 33.34 1.48 -3.18
C GLU A 195 33.93 2.14 -1.91
N PRO A 196 33.10 2.85 -1.13
CA PRO A 196 33.60 3.70 -0.07
C PRO A 196 34.23 2.85 1.05
N ARG A 197 35.44 3.25 1.48
CA ARG A 197 36.19 2.60 2.56
C ARG A 197 35.97 3.38 3.86
N GLY A 198 35.34 2.79 4.87
CA GLY A 198 35.13 3.43 6.16
C GLY A 198 34.06 2.74 7.01
N ARG A 199 34.04 3.04 8.32
CA ARG A 199 33.09 2.45 9.28
C ARG A 199 31.85 3.32 9.54
N ASP A 200 31.73 4.50 8.92
CA ASP A 200 30.63 5.45 9.14
C ASP A 200 30.25 6.20 7.85
N ILE A 201 29.78 5.44 6.85
CA ILE A 201 29.37 6.00 5.56
C ILE A 201 27.87 6.30 5.61
N ARG A 202 27.52 7.59 5.62
CA ARG A 202 26.14 8.06 5.50
C ARG A 202 25.77 8.21 4.04
N TYR A 203 24.71 7.53 3.61
CA TYR A 203 24.18 7.59 2.26
C TYR A 203 22.66 7.68 2.25
N ALA A 204 22.12 8.30 1.20
CA ALA A 204 20.70 8.28 0.90
C ALA A 204 20.42 7.10 -0.03
N SER A 205 19.21 6.55 0.00
CA SER A 205 18.76 5.58 -1.01
C SER A 205 17.60 6.16 -1.82
N LEU A 206 17.48 5.78 -3.10
CA LEU A 206 16.37 6.17 -3.95
C LEU A 206 15.39 5.01 -4.13
N SER A 207 14.16 5.20 -3.69
CA SER A 207 13.02 4.33 -4.02
C SER A 207 12.26 4.94 -5.20
N HIS A 208 12.20 4.22 -6.32
CA HIS A 208 11.61 4.72 -7.57
C HIS A 208 11.01 3.62 -8.44
N CYS A 209 10.20 3.99 -9.43
CA CYS A 209 9.78 3.09 -10.50
C CYS A 209 10.79 3.13 -11.64
N TRP A 210 11.22 1.96 -12.12
CA TRP A 210 12.11 1.87 -13.27
C TRP A 210 11.41 2.35 -14.55
N GLY A 211 10.16 1.92 -14.76
CA GLY A 211 9.38 2.23 -15.96
C GLY A 211 9.73 1.33 -17.14
N THR A 212 9.24 1.70 -18.34
CA THR A 212 9.41 0.91 -19.59
C THR A 212 10.39 1.53 -20.59
N GLY A 213 11.02 2.66 -20.27
CA GLY A 213 11.97 3.36 -21.14
C GLY A 213 13.42 2.86 -21.04
N PRO A 214 14.35 3.37 -21.87
CA PRO A 214 15.77 3.03 -21.76
C PRO A 214 16.31 3.39 -20.38
N LEU A 215 16.80 2.38 -19.67
CA LEU A 215 17.26 2.49 -18.29
C LEU A 215 18.76 2.77 -18.27
N LEU A 216 19.17 3.92 -17.72
CA LEU A 216 20.57 4.14 -17.42
C LEU A 216 20.99 3.19 -16.29
N THR A 217 21.64 2.08 -16.66
CA THR A 217 21.97 0.97 -15.75
C THR A 217 23.44 0.59 -15.81
N THR A 218 23.98 0.12 -14.69
CA THR A 218 25.38 -0.30 -14.64
C THR A 218 25.51 -1.72 -15.16
N SER A 219 26.39 -1.92 -16.14
CA SER A 219 26.75 -3.22 -16.69
C SER A 219 28.23 -3.49 -16.45
N SER A 220 28.65 -4.73 -16.68
CA SER A 220 30.05 -5.15 -16.57
C SER A 220 30.96 -4.33 -17.50
N GLU A 221 30.46 -4.00 -18.70
CA GLU A 221 31.16 -3.19 -19.69
C GLU A 221 31.36 -1.74 -19.25
N ASN A 222 30.30 -1.10 -18.72
CA ASN A 222 30.32 0.34 -18.42
C ASN A 222 30.79 0.67 -16.98
N LEU A 223 30.99 -0.33 -16.12
CA LEU A 223 31.39 -0.12 -14.73
C LEU A 223 32.70 0.68 -14.59
N LYS A 224 33.71 0.38 -15.43
CA LYS A 224 35.01 1.05 -15.36
C LYS A 224 34.90 2.55 -15.66
N SER A 225 34.16 2.93 -16.71
CA SER A 225 33.96 4.34 -17.06
C SER A 225 33.12 5.06 -16.01
N ARG A 226 32.06 4.42 -15.49
CA ARG A 226 31.22 4.99 -14.41
C ARG A 226 31.94 5.17 -13.09
N LYS A 227 33.02 4.42 -12.83
CA LYS A 227 33.91 4.66 -11.67
C LYS A 227 34.79 5.91 -11.84
N ILE A 228 34.96 6.41 -13.06
CA ILE A 228 35.72 7.62 -13.36
C ILE A 228 34.79 8.84 -13.31
N CYS A 229 33.74 8.84 -14.16
CA CYS A 229 32.78 9.92 -14.27
C CYS A 229 31.48 9.42 -14.91
N ILE A 230 30.37 9.99 -14.50
CA ILE A 230 29.04 9.86 -15.10
C ILE A 230 28.63 11.27 -15.51
N ASP A 231 28.39 11.46 -16.81
CA ASP A 231 27.97 12.75 -17.34
C ASP A 231 26.59 13.15 -16.83
N TRP A 232 26.44 14.41 -16.42
CA TRP A 232 25.19 14.94 -15.88
C TRP A 232 24.03 14.82 -16.88
N LEU A 233 24.29 15.14 -18.15
CA LEU A 233 23.28 15.13 -19.20
C LEU A 233 22.83 13.71 -19.59
N SER A 234 23.64 12.70 -19.28
CA SER A 234 23.29 11.28 -19.48
C SER A 234 22.33 10.73 -18.41
N LEU A 235 22.22 11.41 -17.25
CA LEU A 235 21.38 10.95 -16.15
C LEU A 235 19.90 11.19 -16.45
N PRO A 236 19.02 10.20 -16.21
CA PRO A 236 17.58 10.42 -16.19
C PRO A 236 17.19 11.55 -15.24
N ALA A 237 16.12 12.27 -15.58
CA ALA A 237 15.60 13.38 -14.79
C ALA A 237 15.45 13.06 -13.29
N LEU A 238 14.94 11.87 -12.96
CA LEU A 238 14.78 11.45 -11.58
C LEU A 238 16.11 11.25 -10.85
N PHE A 239 17.14 10.78 -11.55
CA PHE A 239 18.47 10.58 -10.95
C PHE A 239 19.14 11.92 -10.73
N GLN A 240 18.98 12.88 -11.64
CA GLN A 240 19.41 14.27 -11.45
C GLN A 240 18.75 14.87 -10.20
N ASP A 241 17.42 14.74 -10.07
CA ASP A 241 16.67 15.20 -8.90
C ASP A 241 17.15 14.54 -7.61
N ALA A 242 17.32 13.21 -7.60
CA ALA A 242 17.82 12.48 -6.44
C ALA A 242 19.22 12.95 -6.00
N ILE A 243 20.10 13.29 -6.96
CA ILE A 243 21.42 13.87 -6.69
C ILE A 243 21.28 15.27 -6.09
N ILE A 244 20.41 16.13 -6.63
CA ILE A 244 20.14 17.47 -6.10
C ILE A 244 19.63 17.36 -4.66
N ILE A 245 18.64 16.51 -4.40
CA ILE A 245 18.07 16.29 -3.06
C ILE A 245 19.17 15.82 -2.11
N THR A 246 19.97 14.84 -2.51
CA THR A 246 21.08 14.32 -1.69
C THR A 246 22.06 15.42 -1.29
N ARG A 247 22.46 16.27 -2.26
CA ARG A 247 23.35 17.42 -2.00
C ARG A 247 22.69 18.46 -1.08
N GLN A 248 21.40 18.77 -1.27
CA GLN A 248 20.64 19.74 -0.46
C GLN A 248 20.39 19.28 0.98
N LEU A 249 20.42 17.96 1.21
CA LEU A 249 20.40 17.35 2.55
C LEU A 249 21.80 17.28 3.19
N GLY A 250 22.83 17.81 2.52
CA GLY A 250 24.21 17.83 3.03
C GLY A 250 24.91 16.48 2.94
N MET A 251 24.47 15.60 2.04
CA MET A 251 24.98 14.24 1.88
C MET A 251 25.81 14.10 0.61
N ARG A 252 26.77 13.17 0.64
CA ARG A 252 27.69 12.90 -0.47
C ARG A 252 27.39 11.61 -1.22
N TYR A 253 26.79 10.63 -0.55
CA TYR A 253 26.59 9.30 -1.12
C TYR A 253 25.12 9.01 -1.35
N LEU A 254 24.81 8.45 -2.52
CA LEU A 254 23.49 8.03 -2.93
C LEU A 254 23.56 6.58 -3.41
N TRP A 255 22.57 5.78 -3.05
CA TRP A 255 22.38 4.43 -3.56
C TRP A 255 21.15 4.40 -4.48
N ILE A 256 21.34 3.89 -5.69
CA ILE A 256 20.27 3.63 -6.67
C ILE A 256 20.52 2.23 -7.20
N ASP A 257 19.56 1.31 -7.07
CA ASP A 257 19.66 -0.08 -7.51
C ASP A 257 20.19 -0.20 -8.96
N ALA A 258 19.60 0.55 -9.90
CA ALA A 258 19.98 0.58 -11.31
C ALA A 258 21.46 0.96 -11.55
N MET A 259 22.05 1.73 -10.64
CA MET A 259 23.42 2.24 -10.77
C MET A 259 24.42 1.48 -9.89
N CYS A 260 24.00 0.97 -8.73
CA CYS A 260 24.87 0.35 -7.73
C CYS A 260 24.92 -1.18 -7.84
N ILE A 261 24.04 -1.80 -8.63
CA ILE A 261 24.04 -3.22 -8.96
C ILE A 261 24.43 -3.40 -10.43
N ILE A 262 25.24 -4.42 -10.72
CA ILE A 262 25.63 -4.78 -12.08
C ILE A 262 24.50 -5.61 -12.70
N GLN A 263 23.71 -5.00 -13.59
CA GLN A 263 22.43 -5.56 -14.06
C GLN A 263 22.56 -6.75 -15.01
N ASP A 264 23.72 -6.92 -15.64
CA ASP A 264 24.04 -8.04 -16.54
C ASP A 264 24.78 -9.19 -15.82
N SER A 265 24.99 -9.12 -14.51
CA SER A 265 25.61 -10.19 -13.71
C SER A 265 24.60 -10.78 -12.73
N LYS A 266 24.23 -12.05 -12.95
CA LYS A 266 23.34 -12.80 -12.05
C LYS A 266 23.94 -12.90 -10.64
N GLU A 267 25.25 -13.15 -10.54
CA GLU A 267 25.95 -13.31 -9.26
C GLU A 267 25.96 -12.02 -8.46
N ASP A 268 26.22 -10.87 -9.10
CA ASP A 268 26.21 -9.57 -8.43
C ASP A 268 24.78 -9.17 -8.05
N TRP A 269 23.80 -9.44 -8.92
CA TRP A 269 22.39 -9.23 -8.62
C TRP A 269 21.93 -10.05 -7.41
N GLU A 270 22.21 -11.35 -7.35
CA GLU A 270 21.85 -12.22 -6.22
C GLU A 270 22.48 -11.75 -4.92
N CYS A 271 23.76 -11.34 -4.98
CA CYS A 271 24.49 -10.87 -3.80
C CYS A 271 23.92 -9.53 -3.26
N GLU A 272 23.58 -8.60 -4.14
CA GLU A 272 23.13 -7.26 -3.73
C GLU A 272 21.61 -7.23 -3.45
N SER A 273 20.79 -7.99 -4.17
CA SER A 273 19.34 -8.09 -3.94
C SER A 273 19.04 -8.73 -2.57
N ALA A 274 19.79 -9.75 -2.18
CA ALA A 274 19.73 -10.34 -0.84
C ALA A 274 20.05 -9.33 0.27
N LYS A 275 20.85 -8.30 -0.01
CA LYS A 275 21.21 -7.23 0.92
C LYS A 275 20.26 -6.03 0.87
N MET A 276 19.38 -5.91 -0.13
CA MET A 276 18.56 -4.71 -0.33
C MET A 276 17.83 -4.28 0.95
N GLY A 277 17.27 -5.22 1.71
CA GLY A 277 16.59 -4.88 2.96
C GLY A 277 17.50 -4.12 3.94
N SER A 278 18.74 -4.58 4.13
CA SER A 278 19.75 -3.93 4.96
C SER A 278 20.21 -2.58 4.38
N ILE A 279 20.29 -2.46 3.05
CA ILE A 279 20.68 -1.21 2.39
C ILE A 279 19.68 -0.09 2.68
N TYR A 280 18.38 -0.37 2.60
CA TYR A 280 17.35 0.63 2.94
C TYR A 280 17.23 0.85 4.44
N GLU A 281 17.39 -0.20 5.24
CA GLU A 281 17.36 -0.10 6.71
C GLU A 281 18.46 0.83 7.27
N HIS A 282 19.68 0.70 6.74
CA HIS A 282 20.85 1.45 7.18
C HIS A 282 21.07 2.76 6.42
N SER A 283 20.20 3.10 5.46
CA SER A 283 20.26 4.39 4.81
C SER A 283 20.00 5.51 5.84
N TYR A 284 20.67 6.64 5.64
CA TYR A 284 20.42 7.82 6.47
C TYR A 284 19.02 8.38 6.19
N ILE A 285 18.57 8.31 4.94
CA ILE A 285 17.23 8.69 4.48
C ILE A 285 16.93 7.95 3.17
N THR A 286 15.71 7.45 3.02
CA THR A 286 15.20 6.99 1.73
C THR A 286 14.44 8.14 1.06
N ILE A 287 14.84 8.51 -0.16
CA ILE A 287 14.10 9.42 -1.03
C ILE A 287 13.10 8.57 -1.81
N ALA A 288 11.80 8.77 -1.59
CA ALA A 288 10.75 8.03 -2.29
C ALA A 288 10.09 8.92 -3.34
N ALA A 289 10.34 8.63 -4.61
CA ALA A 289 9.77 9.33 -5.75
C ALA A 289 8.35 8.84 -6.03
N ALA A 290 7.42 9.13 -5.11
CA ALA A 290 6.11 8.47 -5.07
C ALA A 290 5.29 8.64 -6.36
N THR A 291 5.40 9.81 -7.01
CA THR A 291 4.66 10.14 -8.25
C THR A 291 5.33 9.77 -9.55
N SER A 292 6.64 9.49 -9.55
CA SER A 292 7.39 9.25 -10.79
C SER A 292 7.11 7.82 -11.28
N GLU A 293 6.45 7.71 -12.43
CA GLU A 293 6.13 6.41 -13.05
C GLU A 293 7.36 5.71 -13.64
N ASN A 294 8.42 6.47 -13.92
CA ASN A 294 9.67 6.01 -14.51
C ASN A 294 10.82 6.95 -14.14
N SER A 295 12.05 6.52 -14.41
CA SER A 295 13.27 7.30 -14.14
C SER A 295 13.40 8.59 -14.97
N GLY A 296 12.66 8.71 -16.07
CA GLY A 296 12.64 9.90 -16.93
C GLY A 296 11.77 11.05 -16.38
N SER A 297 11.03 10.82 -15.30
CA SER A 297 10.11 11.81 -14.72
C SER A 297 10.70 12.49 -13.50
N HIS A 298 10.72 13.82 -13.49
CA HIS A 298 11.14 14.60 -12.33
C HIS A 298 10.26 14.33 -11.10
N CYS A 299 10.87 14.31 -9.91
CA CYS A 299 10.18 14.41 -8.63
C CYS A 299 10.29 15.82 -8.03
N LEU A 300 11.26 16.63 -8.46
CA LEU A 300 11.36 18.07 -8.19
C LEU A 300 10.51 18.85 -9.22
N THR A 301 9.21 18.88 -8.98
CA THR A 301 8.22 19.47 -9.88
C THR A 301 7.47 20.66 -9.27
N GLU A 302 6.96 21.50 -10.18
CA GLU A 302 5.89 22.45 -9.88
C GLU A 302 4.59 21.68 -9.59
N ARG A 303 4.03 21.92 -8.42
CA ARG A 303 2.79 21.33 -7.92
C ARG A 303 1.59 22.20 -8.26
N CYS A 304 0.41 21.66 -7.99
CA CYS A 304 -0.84 22.37 -8.19
C CYS A 304 -0.89 23.63 -7.32
N LYS A 305 -1.01 24.81 -7.95
CA LYS A 305 -1.00 26.10 -7.24
C LYS A 305 -2.24 26.27 -6.38
N VAL A 306 -2.06 26.90 -5.22
CA VAL A 306 -3.17 27.38 -4.39
C VAL A 306 -3.92 28.48 -5.16
N ILE A 307 -5.24 28.34 -5.23
CA ILE A 307 -6.12 29.29 -5.90
C ILE A 307 -6.73 30.21 -4.85
N LYS A 308 -6.75 31.51 -5.15
CA LYS A 308 -7.33 32.53 -4.28
C LYS A 308 -8.74 32.86 -4.75
N LEU A 309 -9.74 32.53 -3.94
CA LEU A 309 -11.14 32.89 -4.21
C LEU A 309 -11.55 34.10 -3.37
N GLN A 310 -12.38 34.96 -3.94
CA GLN A 310 -12.98 36.09 -3.22
C GLN A 310 -14.33 35.67 -2.63
N TYR A 311 -14.49 35.87 -1.34
CA TYR A 311 -15.73 35.67 -0.60
C TYR A 311 -16.29 37.00 -0.12
N LEU A 312 -17.57 37.25 -0.41
CA LEU A 312 -18.29 38.43 0.06
C LEU A 312 -19.30 38.03 1.14
N ASN A 313 -19.18 38.65 2.32
CA ASN A 313 -20.13 38.41 3.39
C ASN A 313 -21.45 39.19 3.20
N THR A 314 -22.41 39.00 4.11
CA THR A 314 -23.70 39.71 4.09
C THR A 314 -23.61 41.23 4.14
N LYS A 315 -22.49 41.76 4.64
CA LYS A 315 -22.23 43.21 4.77
C LYS A 315 -21.44 43.76 3.58
N GLY A 316 -21.21 42.96 2.53
CA GLY A 316 -20.41 43.36 1.37
C GLY A 316 -18.90 43.42 1.62
N LYS A 317 -18.42 42.97 2.78
CA LYS A 317 -16.97 42.91 3.05
C LYS A 317 -16.37 41.72 2.31
N ALA A 318 -15.39 42.00 1.46
CA ALA A 318 -14.60 40.99 0.76
C ALA A 318 -13.57 40.35 1.68
N SER A 319 -13.30 39.06 1.47
CA SER A 319 -12.25 38.30 2.12
C SER A 319 -11.68 37.30 1.13
N THR A 320 -10.37 37.11 1.14
CA THR A 320 -9.72 36.12 0.28
C THR A 320 -9.60 34.79 1.00
N LEU A 321 -9.98 33.72 0.32
CA LEU A 321 -9.87 32.34 0.77
C LEU A 321 -8.89 31.60 -0.13
N ASN A 322 -8.15 30.67 0.45
CA ASN A 322 -7.27 29.78 -0.28
C ASN A 322 -8.00 28.47 -0.57
N VAL A 323 -7.80 27.93 -1.78
CA VAL A 323 -8.27 26.61 -2.19
C VAL A 323 -7.10 25.83 -2.73
N ARG A 324 -6.92 24.60 -2.24
CA ARG A 324 -5.90 23.68 -2.74
C ARG A 324 -6.46 22.30 -2.99
N LYS A 325 -5.84 21.59 -3.93
CA LYS A 325 -6.02 20.16 -4.12
C LYS A 325 -5.21 19.40 -3.08
N VAL A 326 -5.83 18.43 -2.42
CA VAL A 326 -5.21 17.55 -1.43
C VAL A 326 -5.48 16.11 -1.82
N LEU A 327 -4.45 15.28 -1.75
CA LEU A 327 -4.60 13.84 -1.77
C LEU A 327 -4.64 13.36 -0.33
N ASP A 328 -5.64 12.53 -0.02
CA ASP A 328 -5.75 11.95 1.31
C ASP A 328 -4.59 10.98 1.55
N HIS A 329 -3.61 11.44 2.31
CA HIS A 329 -2.35 10.74 2.58
C HIS A 329 -2.08 10.60 4.09
N HIS A 330 -2.91 11.25 4.91
CA HIS A 330 -2.80 11.22 6.36
C HIS A 330 -3.05 9.80 6.91
N PRO A 331 -2.38 9.43 8.00
CA PRO A 331 -2.76 8.26 8.79
C PRO A 331 -4.22 8.31 9.21
N ASP A 332 -4.87 7.16 9.28
CA ASP A 332 -6.21 7.02 9.86
C ASP A 332 -6.07 6.62 11.34
N PRO A 333 -6.38 7.52 12.31
CA PRO A 333 -6.26 7.21 13.72
C PRO A 333 -7.23 6.12 14.19
N SER A 334 -8.37 5.95 13.52
CA SER A 334 -9.37 4.95 13.89
C SER A 334 -8.93 3.52 13.55
N GLU A 335 -8.08 3.37 12.54
CA GLU A 335 -7.60 2.08 12.04
C GLU A 335 -6.16 1.74 12.49
N ASP A 336 -5.51 2.59 13.31
CA ASP A 336 -4.04 2.56 13.58
C ASP A 336 -3.24 2.36 12.27
N ALA A 337 -3.72 2.97 11.18
CA ALA A 337 -3.17 2.78 9.84
C ALA A 337 -2.13 3.86 9.54
N PRO A 338 -0.96 3.50 8.98
CA PRO A 338 0.06 4.47 8.64
C PRO A 338 -0.36 5.36 7.48
N ALA A 339 0.50 6.33 7.17
CA ALA A 339 0.33 7.21 6.02
C ALA A 339 0.18 6.43 4.72
N ARG A 340 -0.62 6.96 3.81
CA ARG A 340 -0.93 6.34 2.52
C ARG A 340 -0.41 7.23 1.39
N PRO A 341 0.93 7.31 1.18
CA PRO A 341 1.46 8.07 0.05
C PRO A 341 0.84 7.53 -1.26
N LYS A 342 0.32 8.43 -2.09
CA LYS A 342 -0.34 8.04 -3.35
C LYS A 342 0.60 8.24 -4.52
N GLY A 343 0.67 7.23 -5.40
CA GLY A 343 1.38 7.31 -6.67
C GLY A 343 1.83 5.93 -7.18
N PRO A 344 2.40 5.86 -8.39
CA PRO A 344 2.85 4.61 -9.01
C PRO A 344 3.81 3.79 -8.16
N LEU A 345 4.66 4.43 -7.35
CA LEU A 345 5.65 3.73 -6.53
C LEU A 345 5.00 2.74 -5.56
N THR A 346 3.84 3.05 -4.99
CA THR A 346 3.18 2.17 -4.03
C THR A 346 2.60 0.91 -4.66
N ASN A 347 2.48 0.88 -5.99
CA ASN A 347 2.08 -0.30 -6.76
C ASN A 347 3.26 -1.22 -7.08
N ARG A 348 4.52 -0.84 -6.85
CA ARG A 348 5.70 -1.69 -7.13
C ARG A 348 6.01 -2.59 -5.94
N ALA A 349 6.06 -3.90 -6.14
CA ALA A 349 6.21 -4.86 -5.04
C ALA A 349 7.51 -4.68 -4.24
N TRP A 350 8.65 -4.47 -4.92
CA TRP A 350 9.95 -4.16 -4.30
C TRP A 350 9.89 -2.93 -3.37
N ALA A 351 9.10 -1.91 -3.73
CA ALA A 351 9.01 -0.66 -2.97
C ALA A 351 8.41 -0.84 -1.57
N LEU A 352 7.66 -1.93 -1.29
CA LEU A 352 7.19 -2.21 0.07
C LEU A 352 8.35 -2.39 1.04
N GLN A 353 9.30 -3.25 0.68
CA GLN A 353 10.45 -3.55 1.54
C GLN A 353 11.30 -2.31 1.77
N GLU A 354 11.48 -1.51 0.72
CA GLU A 354 12.19 -0.24 0.75
C GLU A 354 11.57 0.76 1.75
N HIS A 355 10.23 0.77 1.84
CA HIS A 355 9.47 1.63 2.75
C HIS A 355 9.42 1.08 4.18
N VAL A 356 9.15 -0.21 4.36
CA VAL A 356 8.98 -0.85 5.68
C VAL A 356 10.30 -0.88 6.45
N LEU A 357 11.42 -1.18 5.80
CA LEU A 357 12.67 -1.43 6.51
C LEU A 357 13.46 -0.15 6.81
N CYS A 358 13.24 0.92 6.03
CA CYS A 358 13.98 2.17 6.21
C CYS A 358 13.79 2.78 7.60
N SER A 359 14.78 3.53 8.07
CA SER A 359 14.69 4.24 9.35
C SER A 359 13.94 5.58 9.22
N ARG A 360 14.09 6.22 8.06
CA ARG A 360 13.51 7.51 7.68
C ARG A 360 13.22 7.48 6.18
N VAL A 361 12.08 8.02 5.76
CA VAL A 361 11.70 8.18 4.35
C VAL A 361 11.11 9.57 4.11
N LEU A 362 11.46 10.16 2.98
CA LEU A 362 10.91 11.41 2.47
C LEU A 362 10.21 11.14 1.14
N HIS A 363 8.88 11.18 1.14
CA HIS A 363 8.07 10.98 -0.05
C HIS A 363 7.88 12.30 -0.80
N TYR A 364 8.26 12.30 -2.06
CA TYR A 364 7.91 13.32 -3.04
C TYR A 364 6.57 12.92 -3.69
N THR A 365 5.48 13.48 -3.17
CA THR A 365 4.14 13.28 -3.73
C THR A 365 3.72 14.45 -4.64
N SER A 366 2.57 14.32 -5.30
CA SER A 366 2.08 15.34 -6.24
C SER A 366 1.55 16.59 -5.56
N THR A 367 1.22 16.50 -4.27
CA THR A 367 0.64 17.61 -3.50
C THR A 367 1.61 18.19 -2.48
N GLU A 368 2.40 17.35 -1.80
CA GLU A 368 3.33 17.80 -0.76
C GLU A 368 4.43 16.76 -0.43
N LEU A 369 5.40 17.18 0.39
CA LEU A 369 6.35 16.26 1.01
C LEU A 369 5.74 15.59 2.24
N ILE A 370 6.01 14.29 2.36
CA ILE A 370 5.66 13.50 3.53
C ILE A 370 6.93 12.91 4.11
N PHE A 371 7.12 13.06 5.41
CA PHE A 371 8.21 12.44 6.15
C PHE A 371 7.66 11.39 7.11
N GLU A 372 8.18 10.18 7.01
CA GLU A 372 7.97 9.12 8.00
C GLU A 372 9.30 8.69 8.59
N CYS A 373 9.29 8.36 9.87
CA CYS A 373 10.33 7.58 10.52
C CYS A 373 9.67 6.54 11.44
N ARG A 374 10.45 5.71 12.13
CA ARG A 374 9.91 4.64 12.99
C ARG A 374 9.09 5.11 14.20
N THR A 375 8.98 6.42 14.43
CA THR A 375 8.29 6.99 15.60
C THR A 375 7.37 8.16 15.31
N ALA A 376 7.45 8.76 14.11
CA ALA A 376 6.74 10.00 13.82
C ALA A 376 6.45 10.16 12.33
N TYR A 377 5.31 10.80 12.08
CA TYR A 377 4.82 11.22 10.77
C TYR A 377 4.72 12.75 10.73
N ARG A 378 5.08 13.35 9.58
CA ARG A 378 4.90 14.79 9.29
C ARG A 378 4.60 14.99 7.80
N CYS A 379 3.75 15.96 7.48
CA CYS A 379 3.56 16.49 6.11
C CYS A 379 3.80 18.00 6.12
N GLU A 380 3.96 18.63 4.97
CA GLU A 380 4.05 20.10 4.88
C GLU A 380 2.77 20.78 5.40
N CYS A 381 1.63 20.11 5.26
CA CYS A 381 0.32 20.49 5.76
C CYS A 381 0.16 20.44 7.29
N MET A 382 0.94 19.59 7.96
CA MET A 382 0.98 19.35 9.41
C MET A 382 2.45 19.16 9.83
N PRO A 383 3.22 20.25 9.87
CA PRO A 383 4.67 20.17 10.11
C PRO A 383 5.03 19.82 11.56
N SER A 384 4.06 19.93 12.48
CA SER A 384 4.22 19.54 13.88
C SER A 384 4.20 18.01 14.02
N PRO A 385 5.10 17.42 14.82
CA PRO A 385 5.13 15.99 15.04
C PRO A 385 3.82 15.50 15.65
N LYS A 386 3.19 14.53 15.00
CA LYS A 386 2.11 13.75 15.59
C LYS A 386 2.55 12.30 15.74
N ARG A 387 2.12 11.67 16.84
CA ARG A 387 2.30 10.24 17.07
C ARG A 387 1.20 9.51 16.32
N PHE A 388 1.49 9.14 15.09
CA PHE A 388 0.66 8.25 14.30
C PHE A 388 1.43 6.95 14.04
N ALA A 389 0.71 5.89 13.69
CA ALA A 389 1.33 4.74 13.05
C ALA A 389 2.12 5.20 11.81
N THR A 390 3.29 4.58 11.60
CA THR A 390 4.10 4.81 10.40
C THR A 390 4.51 3.48 9.81
N THR A 391 4.71 3.43 8.50
CA THR A 391 5.10 2.20 7.81
C THR A 391 6.48 1.69 8.28
N PRO A 392 7.50 2.56 8.47
CA PRO A 392 8.77 2.17 9.10
C PRO A 392 8.65 1.58 10.50
N ALA A 393 7.58 1.91 11.24
CA ALA A 393 7.36 1.41 12.60
C ALA A 393 6.70 0.03 12.65
N LEU A 394 6.10 -0.46 11.56
CA LEU A 394 5.28 -1.69 11.56
C LEU A 394 6.04 -2.88 12.15
N ILE A 395 7.20 -3.21 11.59
CA ILE A 395 7.98 -4.36 12.06
C ILE A 395 8.56 -4.10 13.47
N PRO A 396 9.28 -2.99 13.75
CA PRO A 396 9.82 -2.75 15.10
C PRO A 396 8.76 -2.72 16.22
N LYS A 397 7.59 -2.11 15.97
CA LYS A 397 6.49 -2.00 16.95
C LYS A 397 5.86 -3.36 17.24
N MET A 398 5.72 -4.22 16.24
CA MET A 398 5.11 -5.54 16.42
C MET A 398 6.08 -6.55 17.06
N LEU A 399 7.38 -6.44 16.75
CA LEU A 399 8.42 -7.27 17.34
C LEU A 399 8.74 -6.89 18.80
N SER A 400 8.58 -5.63 19.20
CA SER A 400 8.85 -5.19 20.58
C SER A 400 7.87 -5.75 21.62
N SER A 401 6.74 -6.32 21.18
CA SER A 401 5.77 -6.99 22.05
C SER A 401 6.32 -8.27 22.72
N GLY A 402 7.45 -8.80 22.24
CA GLY A 402 8.10 -10.01 22.78
C GLY A 402 7.32 -11.32 22.53
N LYS A 403 6.14 -11.25 21.94
CA LYS A 403 5.28 -12.41 21.64
C LYS A 403 5.45 -12.83 20.19
N LYS A 404 5.71 -14.12 19.93
CA LYS A 404 5.76 -14.68 18.55
C LYS A 404 4.50 -14.36 17.74
N HIS A 405 3.33 -14.32 18.38
CA HIS A 405 2.05 -13.94 17.77
C HIS A 405 2.09 -12.55 17.10
N GLY A 406 2.78 -11.58 17.69
CA GLY A 406 2.93 -10.25 17.10
C GLY A 406 3.70 -10.28 15.78
N ALA A 407 4.67 -11.17 15.64
CA ALA A 407 5.44 -11.33 14.40
C ALA A 407 4.60 -11.95 13.28
N TRP A 408 3.71 -12.90 13.60
CA TRP A 408 2.81 -13.53 12.62
C TRP A 408 1.75 -12.57 12.10
N ALA A 409 1.10 -11.82 13.01
CA ALA A 409 0.20 -10.74 12.61
C ALA A 409 0.90 -9.70 11.72
N ALA A 410 2.18 -9.39 12.02
CA ALA A 410 2.96 -8.46 11.21
C ALA A 410 3.22 -9.01 9.80
N TRP A 411 3.61 -10.30 9.73
CA TRP A 411 3.82 -10.99 8.47
C TRP A 411 2.55 -11.01 7.62
N HIS A 412 1.41 -11.42 8.18
CA HIS A 412 0.13 -11.47 7.46
C HIS A 412 -0.33 -10.09 6.96
N ARG A 413 -0.21 -9.04 7.78
CA ARG A 413 -0.51 -7.65 7.37
C ARG A 413 0.41 -7.19 6.24
N VAL A 414 1.69 -7.54 6.30
CA VAL A 414 2.66 -7.24 5.23
C VAL A 414 2.32 -8.00 3.96
N ILE A 415 1.97 -9.29 4.02
CA ILE A 415 1.55 -10.08 2.85
C ILE A 415 0.34 -9.44 2.18
N ALA A 416 -0.70 -9.10 2.94
CA ALA A 416 -1.90 -8.46 2.40
C ALA A 416 -1.60 -7.15 1.65
N GLN A 417 -0.65 -6.36 2.15
CA GLN A 417 -0.19 -5.16 1.45
C GLN A 417 0.71 -5.50 0.24
N TYR A 418 1.59 -6.47 0.37
CA TYR A 418 2.55 -6.89 -0.66
C TYR A 418 1.84 -7.42 -1.91
N THR A 419 0.84 -8.27 -1.73
CA THR A 419 0.18 -8.97 -2.83
C THR A 419 -0.76 -8.09 -3.65
N LYS A 420 -1.10 -6.89 -3.15
CA LYS A 420 -1.76 -5.81 -3.92
C LYS A 420 -0.86 -5.18 -4.98
N ARG A 421 0.45 -5.40 -4.88
CA ARG A 421 1.46 -4.75 -5.70
C ARG A 421 1.86 -5.61 -6.89
N ARG A 422 2.33 -4.93 -7.93
CA ARG A 422 2.73 -5.50 -9.21
C ARG A 422 4.24 -5.77 -9.24
N LEU A 423 4.60 -6.85 -9.92
CA LEU A 423 5.96 -7.20 -10.28
C LEU A 423 6.11 -7.15 -11.80
N THR A 424 7.28 -6.72 -12.25
CA THR A 424 7.66 -6.81 -13.67
C THR A 424 8.25 -8.19 -13.98
N ILE A 425 9.04 -8.74 -13.05
CA ILE A 425 9.65 -10.07 -13.15
C ILE A 425 8.89 -10.99 -12.19
N PRO A 426 8.15 -12.01 -12.67
CA PRO A 426 7.36 -12.88 -11.80
C PRO A 426 8.19 -13.62 -10.75
N SER A 427 9.40 -14.10 -11.06
CA SER A 427 10.26 -14.86 -10.14
C SER A 427 10.73 -14.04 -8.92
N ASP A 428 10.69 -12.70 -8.98
CA ASP A 428 11.03 -11.81 -7.87
C ASP A 428 10.02 -11.85 -6.70
N LYS A 429 8.94 -12.63 -6.76
CA LYS A 429 7.86 -12.65 -5.75
C LYS A 429 8.34 -12.92 -4.32
N LEU A 430 9.29 -13.85 -4.13
CA LEU A 430 9.89 -14.11 -2.81
C LEU A 430 11.12 -13.22 -2.55
N PRO A 431 12.06 -13.03 -3.50
CA PRO A 431 13.17 -12.09 -3.33
C PRO A 431 12.74 -10.68 -2.89
N ALA A 432 11.68 -10.12 -3.47
CA ALA A 432 11.23 -8.75 -3.23
C ALA A 432 10.70 -8.46 -1.82
N ILE A 433 10.48 -9.51 -1.02
CA ILE A 433 10.02 -9.40 0.37
C ILE A 433 11.00 -10.06 1.37
N SER A 434 12.08 -10.65 0.88
CA SER A 434 13.01 -11.47 1.65
C SER A 434 13.70 -10.72 2.80
N GLY A 435 13.93 -9.41 2.67
CA GLY A 435 14.46 -8.55 3.73
C GLY A 435 13.47 -8.37 4.89
N ILE A 436 12.16 -8.29 4.61
CA ILE A 436 11.15 -8.30 5.68
C ILE A 436 11.06 -9.70 6.29
N ALA A 437 11.08 -10.75 5.46
CA ALA A 437 11.09 -12.13 5.93
C ALA A 437 12.27 -12.38 6.89
N SER A 438 13.46 -11.85 6.58
CA SER A 438 14.64 -11.94 7.44
C SER A 438 14.40 -11.35 8.83
N LYS A 439 13.69 -10.22 8.96
CA LYS A 439 13.33 -9.66 10.27
C LYS A 439 12.37 -10.53 11.06
N ILE A 440 11.40 -11.15 10.39
CA ILE A 440 10.47 -12.10 11.02
C ILE A 440 11.22 -13.37 11.45
N GLN A 441 12.12 -13.89 10.61
CA GLN A 441 12.97 -15.02 10.93
C GLN A 441 13.88 -14.72 12.12
N ASP A 442 14.49 -13.53 12.17
CA ASP A 442 15.36 -13.13 13.26
C ASP A 442 14.62 -13.07 14.60
N ALA A 443 13.38 -12.60 14.59
CA ALA A 443 12.57 -12.49 15.80
C ALA A 443 11.98 -13.83 16.28
N THR A 444 11.64 -14.72 15.36
CA THR A 444 10.88 -15.94 15.67
C THR A 444 11.73 -17.20 15.68
N LYS A 445 12.87 -17.15 14.97
CA LYS A 445 13.77 -18.28 14.67
C LYS A 445 13.08 -19.42 13.91
N SER A 446 11.92 -19.17 13.30
CA SER A 446 11.18 -20.16 12.53
C SER A 446 11.84 -20.40 11.17
N ALA A 447 11.83 -21.66 10.72
CA ALA A 447 12.19 -22.00 9.35
C ALA A 447 11.18 -21.41 8.36
N TYR A 448 11.67 -21.00 7.20
CA TYR A 448 10.91 -20.36 6.13
C TYR A 448 10.72 -21.35 4.96
N PHE A 449 9.50 -21.45 4.46
CA PHE A 449 9.13 -22.35 3.37
C PHE A 449 8.28 -21.59 2.36
N ALA A 450 8.92 -21.09 1.29
CA ALA A 450 8.25 -20.44 0.18
C ALA A 450 7.18 -19.41 0.61
N GLY A 451 7.49 -18.50 1.55
CA GLY A 451 6.50 -17.51 2.03
C GLY A 451 5.75 -17.89 3.31
N LEU A 452 5.89 -19.13 3.81
CA LEU A 452 5.26 -19.61 5.04
C LEU A 452 6.30 -19.90 6.13
N TRP A 453 5.84 -20.02 7.38
CA TRP A 453 6.70 -20.25 8.55
C TRP A 453 6.35 -21.57 9.23
N ARG A 454 7.36 -22.37 9.59
CA ARG A 454 7.17 -23.63 10.32
C ARG A 454 6.30 -23.50 11.57
N ASP A 455 6.60 -22.51 12.40
CA ASP A 455 5.98 -22.30 13.71
C ASP A 455 4.57 -21.66 13.62
N ASN A 456 4.15 -21.25 12.41
CA ASN A 456 2.84 -20.65 12.14
C ASN A 456 2.19 -21.26 10.90
N LEU A 457 2.55 -22.51 10.56
CA LEU A 457 2.17 -23.10 9.29
C LEU A 457 0.65 -23.28 9.15
N ALA A 458 -0.05 -23.59 10.24
CA ALA A 458 -1.50 -23.79 10.21
C ALA A 458 -2.24 -22.53 9.75
N GLU A 459 -2.00 -21.39 10.39
CA GLU A 459 -2.54 -20.10 9.94
C GLU A 459 -1.99 -19.71 8.55
N GLY A 460 -0.70 -19.97 8.33
CA GLY A 460 -0.03 -19.70 7.07
C GLY A 460 -0.65 -20.43 5.87
N LEU A 461 -1.22 -21.62 6.04
CA LEU A 461 -1.90 -22.39 4.97
C LEU A 461 -3.34 -21.93 4.70
N LEU A 462 -3.91 -21.14 5.61
CA LEU A 462 -5.29 -20.65 5.57
C LEU A 462 -5.42 -19.26 4.92
N TRP A 463 -4.43 -18.86 4.12
CA TRP A 463 -4.57 -17.67 3.28
C TRP A 463 -5.75 -17.82 2.31
N ALA A 464 -6.36 -16.73 1.87
CA ALA A 464 -7.43 -16.72 0.90
C ALA A 464 -7.23 -15.61 -0.13
N SER A 465 -7.70 -15.82 -1.35
CA SER A 465 -7.81 -14.77 -2.36
C SER A 465 -8.94 -13.81 -1.97
N SER A 466 -8.66 -12.50 -1.90
CA SER A 466 -9.65 -11.47 -1.52
C SER A 466 -10.78 -11.36 -2.54
N PRO A 467 -12.06 -11.46 -2.15
CA PRO A 467 -13.18 -11.46 -3.08
C PRO A 467 -13.69 -10.06 -3.51
N LEU A 468 -12.88 -8.99 -3.50
CA LEU A 468 -13.41 -7.62 -3.52
C LEU A 468 -13.31 -6.79 -4.81
N CYS A 469 -13.03 -7.38 -5.98
CA CYS A 469 -13.14 -6.64 -7.24
C CYS A 469 -13.73 -7.55 -8.33
N GLU A 470 -14.96 -7.22 -8.74
CA GLU A 470 -15.84 -7.74 -9.82
C GLU A 470 -15.44 -9.00 -10.64
N PRO A 471 -16.43 -9.84 -11.02
CA PRO A 471 -16.21 -10.98 -11.90
C PRO A 471 -15.56 -10.62 -13.26
N PRO A 472 -14.80 -11.54 -13.85
CA PRO A 472 -14.36 -12.82 -13.31
C PRO A 472 -13.04 -12.65 -12.55
N HIS A 473 -12.86 -13.33 -11.41
CA HIS A 473 -11.56 -13.37 -10.75
C HIS A 473 -10.49 -13.88 -11.73
N GLN A 474 -9.53 -13.03 -12.09
CA GLN A 474 -8.50 -13.28 -13.13
C GLN A 474 -7.21 -13.94 -12.61
N ALA A 475 -7.21 -14.47 -11.39
CA ALA A 475 -6.06 -15.26 -10.94
C ALA A 475 -6.08 -16.58 -11.74
N ASN A 476 -5.41 -16.61 -12.88
CA ASN A 476 -5.09 -17.83 -13.58
C ASN A 476 -3.89 -18.49 -12.90
N ARG A 477 -3.72 -19.80 -13.08
CA ARG A 477 -2.44 -20.46 -12.81
C ARG A 477 -1.36 -19.69 -13.57
N LEU A 478 -0.20 -19.52 -12.93
CA LEU A 478 0.96 -18.92 -13.59
C LEU A 478 1.38 -19.81 -14.76
N THR A 479 1.71 -19.21 -15.90
CA THR A 479 2.24 -19.94 -17.07
C THR A 479 3.49 -20.72 -16.70
N ASP A 480 4.39 -20.07 -15.95
CA ASP A 480 5.63 -20.66 -15.47
C ASP A 480 5.52 -20.97 -13.97
N TRP A 481 6.09 -22.11 -13.57
CA TRP A 481 6.15 -22.48 -12.16
C TRP A 481 7.03 -21.49 -11.39
N ARG A 482 6.51 -20.97 -10.27
CA ARG A 482 7.21 -19.98 -9.41
C ARG A 482 7.35 -20.45 -7.96
N ALA A 483 6.34 -21.13 -7.45
CA ALA A 483 6.30 -21.60 -6.07
C ALA A 483 5.31 -22.78 -5.95
N PRO A 484 5.46 -23.64 -4.92
CA PRO A 484 4.50 -24.70 -4.61
C PRO A 484 3.08 -24.18 -4.38
N SER A 485 2.06 -24.98 -4.68
CA SER A 485 0.65 -24.55 -4.60
C SER A 485 0.21 -24.11 -3.20
N PHE A 486 0.83 -24.63 -2.14
CA PHE A 486 0.56 -24.22 -0.76
C PHE A 486 1.03 -22.80 -0.45
N SER A 487 1.98 -22.26 -1.23
CA SER A 487 2.50 -20.90 -1.05
C SER A 487 1.54 -19.87 -1.63
N TRP A 488 1.29 -18.79 -0.90
CA TRP A 488 0.60 -17.61 -1.43
C TRP A 488 1.34 -16.98 -2.63
N ALA A 489 2.64 -17.24 -2.79
CA ALA A 489 3.42 -16.78 -3.93
C ALA A 489 3.13 -17.58 -5.21
N SER A 490 2.33 -18.65 -5.17
CA SER A 490 1.96 -19.43 -6.37
C SER A 490 0.85 -18.80 -7.22
N VAL A 491 0.27 -17.67 -6.78
CA VAL A 491 -0.79 -16.93 -7.48
C VAL A 491 -0.52 -15.42 -7.47
N ASP A 492 -1.12 -14.69 -8.42
CA ASP A 492 -1.08 -13.23 -8.48
C ASP A 492 -2.45 -12.62 -8.17
N THR A 493 -2.79 -12.65 -6.87
CA THR A 493 -4.03 -12.12 -6.31
C THR A 493 -3.76 -11.38 -5.00
N GLU A 494 -4.70 -10.53 -4.56
CA GLU A 494 -4.66 -10.00 -3.20
C GLU A 494 -4.93 -11.13 -2.19
N ILE A 495 -4.03 -11.28 -1.23
CA ILE A 495 -4.12 -12.29 -0.20
C ILE A 495 -4.69 -11.69 1.08
N GLN A 496 -5.58 -12.43 1.73
CA GLN A 496 -6.11 -12.14 3.05
C GLN A 496 -5.89 -13.33 3.98
N TYR A 497 -5.75 -13.06 5.26
CA TYR A 497 -5.73 -14.06 6.32
C TYR A 497 -6.93 -13.84 7.22
N TYR A 498 -7.46 -14.92 7.77
CA TYR A 498 -8.41 -14.82 8.86
C TYR A 498 -7.69 -14.32 10.11
N GLU A 499 -8.06 -13.14 10.60
CA GLU A 499 -7.62 -12.67 11.91
C GLU A 499 -8.61 -13.21 12.95
N SER A 500 -8.14 -14.10 13.83
CA SER A 500 -8.94 -14.56 14.96
C SER A 500 -9.34 -13.37 15.82
N ASP A 501 -10.60 -13.29 16.24
CA ASP A 501 -11.04 -12.22 17.14
C ASP A 501 -10.39 -12.39 18.52
N VAL A 502 -9.29 -11.67 18.71
CA VAL A 502 -8.51 -11.68 19.96
C VAL A 502 -9.36 -11.13 21.12
N ALA A 503 -10.37 -10.29 20.84
CA ALA A 503 -11.27 -9.77 21.86
C ALA A 503 -12.23 -10.84 22.39
N GLU A 504 -12.56 -11.86 21.58
CA GLU A 504 -13.36 -13.03 21.99
C GLU A 504 -12.50 -14.18 22.54
N GLY A 505 -11.17 -14.06 22.53
CA GLY A 505 -10.26 -15.07 23.09
C GLY A 505 -10.22 -16.39 22.32
N VAL A 506 -10.67 -16.40 21.05
CA VAL A 506 -10.71 -17.60 20.22
C VAL A 506 -9.32 -17.87 19.63
N GLU A 507 -8.53 -18.72 20.31
CA GLU A 507 -7.23 -19.16 19.78
C GLU A 507 -7.41 -20.29 18.75
N ALA A 508 -6.69 -20.18 17.63
CA ALA A 508 -6.61 -21.23 16.62
C ALA A 508 -5.76 -22.40 17.13
N ARG A 509 -6.33 -23.60 17.16
CA ARG A 509 -5.59 -24.83 17.45
C ARG A 509 -5.26 -25.55 16.16
N SER A 510 -3.98 -25.80 15.91
CA SER A 510 -3.56 -26.61 14.76
C SER A 510 -3.99 -28.06 14.90
N ASN A 511 -4.56 -28.61 13.82
CA ASN A 511 -4.94 -30.02 13.68
C ASN A 511 -3.96 -30.81 12.80
N ILE A 512 -2.85 -30.20 12.42
CA ILE A 512 -1.84 -30.82 11.55
C ILE A 512 -0.51 -30.99 12.28
N LYS A 513 0.22 -32.04 11.90
CA LYS A 513 1.60 -32.27 12.30
C LYS A 513 2.52 -32.21 11.09
N ILE A 514 3.56 -31.40 11.17
CA ILE A 514 4.61 -31.34 10.14
C ILE A 514 5.51 -32.55 10.31
N LEU A 515 5.62 -33.37 9.26
CA LEU A 515 6.52 -34.51 9.20
C LEU A 515 7.85 -34.12 8.56
N ASP A 516 7.80 -33.36 7.47
CA ASP A 516 8.95 -32.97 6.66
C ASP A 516 8.59 -31.73 5.82
N ALA A 517 9.54 -30.86 5.54
CA ALA A 517 9.32 -29.68 4.69
C ALA A 517 10.64 -29.19 4.13
N GLN A 518 10.68 -28.96 2.81
CA GLN A 518 11.90 -28.54 2.12
C GLN A 518 11.57 -27.62 0.95
N CYS A 519 12.48 -26.70 0.66
CA CYS A 519 12.49 -25.93 -0.59
C CYS A 519 13.90 -26.00 -1.20
N THR A 520 13.97 -26.04 -2.52
CA THR A 520 15.22 -25.98 -3.28
C THR A 520 15.42 -24.56 -3.75
N LEU A 521 16.52 -23.93 -3.35
CA LEU A 521 16.83 -22.54 -3.69
C LEU A 521 17.28 -22.41 -5.16
N ALA A 522 16.86 -21.35 -5.83
CA ALA A 522 17.33 -21.02 -7.18
C ALA A 522 18.66 -20.24 -7.17
N GLY A 523 18.98 -19.56 -6.06
CA GLY A 523 20.15 -18.72 -5.90
C GLY A 523 20.60 -18.60 -4.45
N LEU A 524 21.43 -17.60 -4.15
CA LEU A 524 22.08 -17.45 -2.83
C LEU A 524 21.16 -16.98 -1.69
N ASN A 525 19.98 -16.45 -2.00
CA ASN A 525 19.07 -15.91 -0.99
C ASN A 525 18.19 -17.03 -0.38
N PRO A 526 18.38 -17.41 0.89
CA PRO A 526 17.64 -18.51 1.52
C PRO A 526 16.15 -18.21 1.73
N LEU A 527 15.75 -16.95 1.59
CA LEU A 527 14.36 -16.48 1.69
C LEU A 527 13.82 -15.99 0.34
N GLY A 528 14.56 -16.26 -0.75
CA GLY A 528 14.29 -15.75 -2.09
C GLY A 528 13.68 -16.79 -3.02
N GLU A 529 14.11 -16.75 -4.28
CA GLU A 529 13.60 -17.59 -5.36
C GLU A 529 13.93 -19.07 -5.12
N ILE A 530 12.98 -19.93 -5.49
CA ILE A 530 13.06 -21.38 -5.35
C ILE A 530 12.77 -22.04 -6.69
N THR A 531 13.27 -23.26 -6.87
CA THR A 531 13.02 -24.11 -8.06
C THR A 531 12.13 -25.31 -7.75
N ASP A 532 12.00 -25.67 -6.48
CA ASP A 532 11.06 -26.68 -6.02
C ASP A 532 10.75 -26.55 -4.52
N GLY A 533 9.70 -27.21 -4.05
CA GLY A 533 9.41 -27.33 -2.63
C GLY A 533 8.23 -28.23 -2.31
N PHE A 534 8.24 -28.80 -1.10
CA PHE A 534 7.15 -29.62 -0.61
C PHE A 534 6.97 -29.49 0.91
N ILE A 535 5.78 -29.85 1.38
CA ILE A 535 5.49 -30.04 2.81
C ILE A 535 4.78 -31.39 2.98
N LYS A 536 5.32 -32.26 3.82
CA LYS A 536 4.64 -33.48 4.29
C LYS A 536 3.99 -33.22 5.63
N LEU A 537 2.69 -33.42 5.67
CA LEU A 537 1.83 -33.20 6.83
C LEU A 537 1.10 -34.48 7.20
N ARG A 538 0.70 -34.59 8.46
CA ARG A 538 -0.29 -35.55 8.94
C ARG A 538 -1.44 -34.79 9.55
N GLY A 539 -2.68 -35.13 9.19
CA GLY A 539 -3.86 -34.55 9.81
C GLY A 539 -5.17 -35.20 9.36
N PRO A 540 -6.31 -34.73 9.88
CA PRO A 540 -7.62 -35.28 9.56
C PRO A 540 -8.03 -34.92 8.14
N VAL A 541 -8.38 -35.93 7.35
CA VAL A 541 -8.85 -35.75 5.97
C VAL A 541 -10.21 -36.38 5.74
N LEU A 542 -10.94 -35.79 4.78
CA LEU A 542 -12.19 -36.32 4.24
C LEU A 542 -12.21 -36.18 2.72
N GLU A 543 -12.88 -37.12 2.07
CA GLU A 543 -13.24 -36.99 0.67
C GLU A 543 -14.55 -36.22 0.54
N GLY A 544 -14.57 -35.28 -0.40
CA GLY A 544 -15.77 -34.52 -0.76
C GLY A 544 -15.89 -34.40 -2.26
N ILE A 545 -17.06 -33.96 -2.73
CA ILE A 545 -17.32 -33.69 -4.13
C ILE A 545 -17.35 -32.17 -4.32
N LEU A 546 -16.39 -31.64 -5.07
CA LEU A 546 -16.35 -30.23 -5.44
C LEU A 546 -17.19 -30.00 -6.69
N ILE A 547 -18.06 -28.99 -6.64
CA ILE A 547 -19.00 -28.64 -7.70
C ILE A 547 -18.87 -27.16 -8.02
N THR A 548 -18.89 -26.85 -9.31
CA THR A 548 -19.00 -25.48 -9.80
C THR A 548 -20.38 -24.88 -9.51
N PRO A 549 -20.47 -23.60 -9.13
CA PRO A 549 -21.76 -22.94 -8.93
C PRO A 549 -22.53 -22.79 -10.25
N GLU A 550 -23.87 -22.71 -10.16
CA GLU A 550 -24.77 -22.53 -11.32
C GLU A 550 -24.70 -21.11 -11.92
N LEU A 551 -24.26 -20.12 -11.12
CA LEU A 551 -24.04 -18.73 -11.53
C LEU A 551 -22.54 -18.46 -11.69
N HIS A 552 -22.17 -17.42 -12.44
CA HIS A 552 -20.77 -16.93 -12.61
C HIS A 552 -20.20 -16.30 -11.32
N GLU A 553 -20.51 -16.86 -10.16
CA GLU A 553 -19.96 -16.47 -8.87
C GLU A 553 -18.77 -17.39 -8.55
N PHE A 554 -17.65 -16.86 -8.09
CA PHE A 554 -16.49 -17.67 -7.67
C PHE A 554 -16.70 -18.26 -6.27
N ALA A 555 -17.79 -19.00 -6.10
CA ALA A 555 -18.17 -19.68 -4.87
C ALA A 555 -18.40 -21.16 -5.15
N TYR A 556 -17.32 -21.94 -5.15
CA TYR A 556 -17.39 -23.39 -5.37
C TYR A 556 -18.09 -24.06 -4.20
N GLN A 557 -18.84 -25.12 -4.47
CA GLN A 557 -19.59 -25.85 -3.48
C GLN A 557 -18.94 -27.20 -3.20
N LEU A 558 -18.74 -27.51 -1.92
CA LEU A 558 -18.20 -28.78 -1.47
C LEU A 558 -19.31 -29.60 -0.81
N LEU A 559 -19.59 -30.77 -1.39
CA LEU A 559 -20.51 -31.75 -0.83
C LEU A 559 -19.74 -32.84 -0.08
N ILE A 560 -19.99 -32.97 1.21
CA ILE A 560 -19.48 -34.08 2.03
C ILE A 560 -20.66 -35.00 2.34
N LYS A 561 -20.45 -36.32 2.24
CA LYS A 561 -21.51 -37.31 2.45
C LYS A 561 -22.09 -37.17 3.86
N GLY A 562 -23.40 -36.89 3.95
CA GLY A 562 -24.12 -36.77 5.22
C GLY A 562 -24.03 -35.40 5.90
N ALA A 563 -23.49 -34.38 5.21
CA ALA A 563 -23.43 -33.00 5.70
C ALA A 563 -24.04 -32.02 4.69
N SER A 564 -24.29 -30.78 5.12
CA SER A 564 -24.74 -29.70 4.23
C SER A 564 -23.66 -29.31 3.22
N THR A 565 -24.03 -28.54 2.20
CA THR A 565 -23.07 -27.96 1.26
C THR A 565 -22.22 -26.88 1.95
N LEU A 566 -20.91 -26.89 1.70
CA LEU A 566 -19.97 -25.87 2.17
C LEU A 566 -19.52 -24.97 1.03
N SER A 567 -19.30 -23.69 1.32
CA SER A 567 -18.68 -22.77 0.37
C SER A 567 -17.15 -22.90 0.44
N VAL A 568 -16.51 -22.94 -0.73
CA VAL A 568 -15.07 -22.95 -0.89
C VAL A 568 -14.65 -21.64 -1.55
N SER A 569 -13.70 -20.95 -0.93
CA SER A 569 -13.01 -19.82 -1.54
C SER A 569 -11.83 -20.36 -2.35
N PRO A 570 -11.91 -20.36 -3.68
CA PRO A 570 -10.87 -20.93 -4.52
C PRO A 570 -9.64 -20.01 -4.58
N ASP A 571 -8.47 -20.60 -4.82
CA ASP A 571 -7.24 -19.83 -5.04
C ASP A 571 -7.29 -19.06 -6.38
N SER A 572 -7.92 -19.68 -7.38
CA SER A 572 -7.97 -19.28 -8.79
C SER A 572 -9.22 -19.85 -9.46
N LEU A 573 -9.41 -19.61 -10.76
CA LEU A 573 -10.30 -20.45 -11.56
C LEU A 573 -9.85 -21.93 -11.47
N LEU A 574 -10.81 -22.85 -11.31
CA LEU A 574 -10.57 -24.29 -11.21
C LEU A 574 -11.17 -25.02 -12.43
N VAL A 575 -10.51 -26.08 -12.88
CA VAL A 575 -10.92 -26.96 -13.98
C VAL A 575 -10.72 -28.44 -13.61
N GLU A 576 -11.55 -29.31 -14.17
CA GLU A 576 -11.35 -30.77 -14.13
C GLU A 576 -10.18 -31.16 -15.04
N ASP A 577 -9.40 -32.15 -14.62
CA ASP A 577 -8.33 -32.77 -15.41
C ASP A 577 -8.13 -34.23 -14.98
N ASP A 578 -7.23 -34.93 -15.65
CA ASP A 578 -6.84 -36.31 -15.36
C ASP A 578 -5.36 -36.40 -14.95
N VAL A 579 -5.07 -37.28 -13.99
CA VAL A 579 -3.69 -37.65 -13.60
C VAL A 579 -3.45 -39.09 -14.01
N ASN A 580 -2.45 -39.29 -14.87
CA ASN A 580 -2.01 -40.62 -15.27
C ASN A 580 -1.28 -41.30 -14.11
N LEU A 581 -1.82 -42.41 -13.63
CA LEU A 581 -1.14 -43.28 -12.68
C LEU A 581 -0.31 -44.34 -13.40
N GLU A 582 0.74 -44.85 -12.74
CA GLU A 582 1.50 -46.02 -13.19
C GLU A 582 0.61 -47.27 -13.35
N SER A 583 -0.56 -47.31 -12.70
CA SER A 583 -1.56 -48.40 -12.78
C SER A 583 -2.45 -48.39 -14.02
N GLY A 584 -2.30 -47.41 -14.93
CA GLY A 584 -2.90 -47.43 -16.27
C GLY A 584 -4.25 -46.73 -16.44
N GLU A 585 -5.10 -46.64 -15.41
CA GLU A 585 -6.33 -45.85 -15.48
C GLU A 585 -6.10 -44.40 -14.98
N PRO A 586 -6.50 -43.37 -15.76
CA PRO A 586 -6.41 -41.98 -15.33
C PRO A 586 -7.37 -41.71 -14.16
N LEU A 587 -6.87 -41.05 -13.12
CA LEU A 587 -7.71 -40.56 -12.04
C LEU A 587 -8.12 -39.10 -12.31
N ARG A 588 -9.42 -38.84 -12.25
CA ARG A 588 -9.95 -37.48 -12.31
C ARG A 588 -9.49 -36.66 -11.11
N THR A 589 -9.15 -35.42 -11.38
CA THR A 589 -8.72 -34.43 -10.40
C THR A 589 -9.29 -33.06 -10.74
N VAL A 590 -9.11 -32.12 -9.82
CA VAL A 590 -9.32 -30.70 -10.05
C VAL A 590 -7.99 -29.99 -9.91
N ARG A 591 -7.73 -29.02 -10.78
CA ARG A 591 -6.56 -28.15 -10.69
C ARG A 591 -6.91 -26.70 -10.95
N ARG A 592 -5.95 -25.83 -10.64
CA ARG A 592 -5.99 -24.43 -11.06
C ARG A 592 -5.91 -24.33 -12.60
N ALA A 593 -6.77 -23.52 -13.19
CA ALA A 593 -6.88 -23.32 -14.64
C ALA A 593 -5.69 -22.56 -15.22
N ASN A 594 -5.21 -22.96 -16.39
CA ASN A 594 -4.20 -22.24 -17.16
C ASN A 594 -4.77 -20.92 -17.71
N PRO A 595 -3.91 -19.96 -18.11
CA PRO A 595 -4.37 -18.65 -18.57
C PRO A 595 -5.33 -18.64 -19.77
N ASP A 596 -5.27 -19.67 -20.62
CA ASP A 596 -6.09 -19.86 -21.81
C ASP A 596 -7.38 -20.65 -21.54
N GLU A 597 -7.53 -21.22 -20.35
CA GLU A 597 -8.69 -22.00 -19.97
C GLU A 597 -9.80 -21.12 -19.37
N THR A 598 -11.04 -21.48 -19.70
CA THR A 598 -12.24 -20.77 -19.25
C THR A 598 -13.07 -21.62 -18.32
N PHE A 599 -14.03 -20.98 -17.65
CA PHE A 599 -14.94 -21.65 -16.74
C PHE A 599 -15.70 -22.78 -17.44
N LYS A 600 -15.68 -23.97 -16.81
CA LYS A 600 -16.45 -25.15 -17.22
C LYS A 600 -17.10 -25.76 -15.99
N HIS A 601 -18.34 -26.25 -16.17
CA HIS A 601 -19.02 -26.99 -15.12
C HIS A 601 -18.32 -28.33 -14.90
N PHE A 602 -18.09 -28.68 -13.63
CA PHE A 602 -17.54 -29.96 -13.24
C PHE A 602 -18.09 -30.43 -11.90
N LYS A 603 -17.98 -31.74 -11.68
CA LYS A 603 -18.27 -32.41 -10.42
C LYS A 603 -17.22 -33.48 -10.21
N CYS A 604 -16.27 -33.22 -9.31
CA CYS A 604 -15.10 -34.10 -9.12
C CYS A 604 -14.82 -34.34 -7.64
N THR A 605 -14.32 -35.54 -7.33
CA THR A 605 -13.84 -35.88 -5.98
C THR A 605 -12.59 -35.10 -5.66
N VAL A 606 -12.52 -34.54 -4.45
CA VAL A 606 -11.37 -33.80 -3.92
C VAL A 606 -11.09 -34.25 -2.48
N LEU A 607 -9.87 -33.99 -2.02
CA LEU A 607 -9.49 -34.26 -0.64
C LEU A 607 -9.54 -32.98 0.19
N CYS A 608 -10.17 -33.03 1.36
CA CYS A 608 -10.29 -31.91 2.28
C CYS A 608 -9.44 -32.19 3.52
N LEU A 609 -8.50 -31.30 3.83
CA LEU A 609 -7.62 -31.41 5.01
C LEU A 609 -8.03 -30.35 6.03
N ASN A 610 -8.34 -30.79 7.26
CA ASN A 610 -8.61 -29.89 8.38
C ASN A 610 -7.28 -29.36 8.93
N ILE A 611 -7.10 -28.03 8.87
CA ILE A 611 -5.85 -27.36 9.25
C ILE A 611 -5.90 -26.85 10.69
N ALA A 612 -7.03 -26.22 11.07
CA ALA A 612 -7.18 -25.60 12.37
C ALA A 612 -8.62 -25.65 12.89
N SER A 613 -8.75 -25.68 14.21
CA SER A 613 -10.02 -25.52 14.94
C SER A 613 -10.06 -24.21 15.72
N TYR A 614 -11.24 -23.59 15.77
CA TYR A 614 -11.51 -22.37 16.51
C TYR A 614 -12.66 -22.66 17.48
N SER A 615 -12.35 -22.66 18.78
CA SER A 615 -13.23 -23.22 19.82
C SER A 615 -13.60 -24.69 19.53
N HIS A 616 -14.69 -25.19 20.12
CA HIS A 616 -15.24 -26.53 19.88
C HIS A 616 -16.16 -26.56 18.65
N LEU A 617 -16.48 -25.40 18.06
CA LEU A 617 -17.58 -25.27 17.11
C LEU A 617 -17.13 -25.15 15.66
N TRP A 618 -15.96 -24.57 15.38
CA TRP A 618 -15.56 -24.20 14.02
C TRP A 618 -14.21 -24.80 13.62
N ILE A 619 -14.07 -25.07 12.33
CA ILE A 619 -12.82 -25.51 11.70
C ILE A 619 -12.57 -24.74 10.40
N SER A 620 -11.31 -24.64 10.03
CA SER A 620 -10.89 -24.23 8.69
C SER A 620 -9.92 -25.23 8.11
N GLY A 621 -10.01 -25.42 6.80
CA GLY A 621 -9.21 -26.37 6.07
C GLY A 621 -8.90 -25.93 4.65
N ILE A 622 -8.17 -26.80 3.96
CA ILE A 622 -7.80 -26.62 2.56
C ILE A 622 -8.40 -27.73 1.70
N VAL A 623 -8.74 -27.37 0.46
CA VAL A 623 -9.19 -28.30 -0.56
C VAL A 623 -8.01 -28.66 -1.46
N LEU A 624 -7.86 -29.95 -1.76
CA LEU A 624 -6.70 -30.52 -2.45
C LEU A 624 -7.13 -31.32 -3.68
N GLY A 625 -6.42 -31.06 -4.79
CA GLY A 625 -6.43 -31.89 -5.99
C GLY A 625 -5.15 -32.72 -6.09
N LEU A 626 -5.17 -33.80 -6.87
CA LEU A 626 -3.97 -34.57 -7.18
C LEU A 626 -3.01 -33.72 -8.03
N SER A 627 -1.70 -33.77 -7.71
CA SER A 627 -0.69 -33.07 -8.49
C SER A 627 -0.42 -33.78 -9.81
N GLN A 628 -0.34 -33.00 -10.89
CA GLN A 628 0.12 -33.49 -12.19
C GLN A 628 1.65 -33.61 -12.26
N ARG A 629 2.35 -32.87 -11.40
CA ARG A 629 3.81 -32.76 -11.42
C ARG A 629 4.48 -33.89 -10.66
N ILE A 630 3.88 -34.32 -9.55
CA ILE A 630 4.47 -35.29 -8.62
C ILE A 630 3.41 -36.36 -8.29
N PRO A 631 3.56 -37.59 -8.81
CA PRO A 631 2.67 -38.69 -8.49
C PRO A 631 2.50 -38.91 -6.98
N GLY A 632 1.25 -39.10 -6.54
CA GLY A 632 0.90 -39.29 -5.12
C GLY A 632 0.97 -38.04 -4.24
N ALA A 633 1.30 -36.87 -4.80
CA ALA A 633 1.25 -35.59 -4.11
C ALA A 633 -0.03 -34.80 -4.44
N TYR A 634 -0.25 -33.73 -3.69
CA TYR A 634 -1.45 -32.90 -3.77
C TYR A 634 -1.12 -31.43 -4.00
N GLU A 635 -1.98 -30.75 -4.76
CA GLU A 635 -1.95 -29.30 -4.98
C GLU A 635 -3.14 -28.63 -4.28
N ARG A 636 -2.89 -27.47 -3.66
CA ARG A 636 -3.93 -26.67 -2.98
C ARG A 636 -4.82 -25.95 -4.00
N LEU A 637 -6.13 -26.05 -3.80
CA LEU A 637 -7.15 -25.45 -4.68
C LEU A 637 -7.89 -24.27 -4.06
N GLY A 638 -7.92 -24.20 -2.72
CA GLY A 638 -8.63 -23.17 -1.99
C GLY A 638 -8.76 -23.49 -0.51
N VAL A 639 -9.54 -22.66 0.19
CA VAL A 639 -9.85 -22.78 1.61
C VAL A 639 -11.34 -22.91 1.86
N PHE A 640 -11.70 -23.53 2.98
CA PHE A 640 -13.07 -23.59 3.47
C PHE A 640 -13.11 -23.37 4.98
N SER A 641 -14.27 -22.96 5.47
CA SER A 641 -14.59 -22.91 6.90
C SER A 641 -15.93 -23.57 7.14
N SER A 642 -16.05 -24.33 8.22
CA SER A 642 -17.28 -25.06 8.55
C SER A 642 -17.42 -25.31 10.04
N GLY A 643 -18.60 -25.78 10.47
CA GLY A 643 -18.76 -26.34 11.80
C GLY A 643 -17.91 -27.61 11.97
N SER A 644 -17.48 -27.90 13.21
CA SER A 644 -16.64 -29.06 13.52
C SER A 644 -17.32 -30.41 13.22
N GLU A 645 -18.65 -30.44 13.25
CA GLU A 645 -19.48 -31.60 12.94
C GLU A 645 -19.32 -32.09 11.49
N PHE A 646 -18.92 -31.22 10.56
CA PHE A 646 -18.66 -31.56 9.16
C PHE A 646 -17.47 -32.51 8.98
N PHE A 647 -16.57 -32.57 9.96
CA PHE A 647 -15.40 -33.45 9.94
C PHE A 647 -15.58 -34.72 10.77
N ARG A 648 -16.82 -35.07 11.16
CA ARG A 648 -17.11 -36.37 11.80
C ARG A 648 -16.82 -37.52 10.82
N GLY A 649 -15.96 -38.45 11.23
CA GLY A 649 -15.52 -39.57 10.38
C GLY A 649 -14.25 -39.28 9.57
N ALA A 650 -13.62 -38.12 9.76
CA ALA A 650 -12.31 -37.86 9.20
C ALA A 650 -11.27 -38.87 9.70
N VAL A 651 -10.34 -39.23 8.81
CA VAL A 651 -9.25 -40.17 9.12
C VAL A 651 -7.92 -39.43 9.11
N GLU A 652 -7.01 -39.83 9.99
CA GLU A 652 -5.64 -39.30 9.99
C GLU A 652 -4.85 -39.86 8.80
N ARG A 653 -4.38 -38.98 7.92
CA ARG A 653 -3.61 -39.36 6.72
C ARG A 653 -2.37 -38.51 6.55
N GLU A 654 -1.34 -39.11 5.96
CA GLU A 654 -0.15 -38.39 5.51
C GLU A 654 -0.35 -37.81 4.12
N ILE A 655 -0.05 -36.52 3.97
CA ILE A 655 -0.29 -35.73 2.76
C ILE A 655 1.01 -35.03 2.39
N LYS A 656 1.42 -35.16 1.11
CA LYS A 656 2.52 -34.38 0.54
C LYS A 656 1.95 -33.26 -0.32
N LEU A 657 2.12 -32.02 0.12
CA LEU A 657 1.75 -30.80 -0.62
C LEU A 657 2.92 -30.32 -1.47
N VAL A 658 2.66 -29.94 -2.72
CA VAL A 658 3.68 -29.54 -3.72
C VAL A 658 3.29 -28.33 -4.54
#